data_AF-L7JGJ2-F1
#
_entry.id   AF-L7JGJ2-F1
#
_cell.length_a   1.000
_cell.length_b   1.000
_cell.length_c   1.000
_cell.angle_alpha   90.00
_cell.angle_beta   90.00
_cell.angle_gamma   90.00
#
_symmetry.space_group_name_H-M   'P 1'
#
loop_
_entity.id
_entity.type
_entity.pdbx_description
1 polymer ?
#
loop_
_entity_poly.entity_id
_entity_poly.type
_entity_poly.pdbx_seq_one_letter_code
_entity_poly.pdbx_strand_id
1 'polypeptide(L)'
;MFPTFTGNSRRPRNVNLSGQKTDPFAGTTWGSAVTSGPSKSVSEAQADRQKRQHERDRLKAAQKIQRLWRGHRERQAVRTTRRQAFDALFTDEALAQNPEERLQRAFPLLLDVFNLSRDDDYQRLGILSLDLLRVGHILSTPDLEQRHRLRRLVGILVTVLNWKKEIDVQSIVLLRALVRIVESQPSLAVDHVDSYYKFLAKLCGQAIDTDSAEKELIQRAITAPLIRDGGGSVPAHAGPESQAVYRAFVLGFLTQPNLAPIEQESALVGHRVDPAKLSSAVLDASSIATAAGVSKNGLLWLLAHFIDMQRTQSRASCSSTDIKAVYNLLSSLASTINTRLGVCSSNTVSDNGNDSDSDESRLPSYVTKNLLSLVDRKEISSLLEQFAANYAETSSSGAVPDASVLAGYILVLIRCFPNKSDDIRMRLYLADFPCRAGKLPAIKLFWDAAVKTQVFSRIISNENSTLNFLLQRNYFQSTSATGSDSTWDSEWRTVLLFLELYVFILRLTDDEDFFNVLTGRSLNTKPASRVSVCTLPLEDLKRLSLFLKNLGFTLYNNAAELLRADNTTSRPRSMTDQTFGQSASNSRSRRPEPPSFSVISGIDYGEFKKIILTAMRMLYERDSRRSFLPSGHWLMTSRFDMDGFTAAVVMEEQRQHELRENSSEDEEDDEDDVEMPNAPPLQPVAQTWAGQRRSRHAAVEEYRSRQQKVANARMREFLAPKLEVLRNMPFSIPFETRIRIFRDFVHLDKERRRKGHVDPDQWRHHMMSADGFSNPFEANHPGGAISKHHAKISRGSMFDDAFEQFWGLGQGLKEPIQITFVDQFDTVEAGIDGGGVTKEFLISVTTEAFSSKHNLFISTKENALYPNPSPLDQLQDSMRRSGISEGGDEWKLNIRKLLAHYEFLGRIVGKCMYEGILVDIAFAGFFLLKWSAAATDHGYRANVNDLREMDEELYQGLLRLKSMDDVSQLGLDFTVTDQVSLAGDKTVTMTRELIPNGKNITVTNENRPLFISYMARHRLVTQSYQQTQAFLRGLGTIVSPSWLSMFNQTELQWLVGGEQSEIDVEDLRRHTTYNGVYTIGDDGEEHPTVKLFWQAMYEFQDSERRDVLKFVTSTPRAPLLGFSQLHPSFTIRDGGLDLTRLPSASTCVNLMKLPQYQTLKQLKTKLKYAISSNAGFDLS
;
A
#
# COMPACT_ATOMS: atom_id res chain seq x y z
N MET A 1 -104.34 17.13 -37.97
CA MET A 1 -105.05 18.31 -38.49
C MET A 1 -104.01 19.30 -38.99
N PHE A 2 -104.13 19.67 -40.26
CA PHE A 2 -103.47 20.73 -41.03
C PHE A 2 -101.93 20.77 -41.21
N PRO A 3 -101.48 21.14 -42.43
CA PRO A 3 -100.14 20.92 -42.95
C PRO A 3 -99.32 22.23 -42.96
N THR A 4 -98.04 22.18 -43.37
CA THR A 4 -97.54 23.05 -44.46
C THR A 4 -96.05 22.85 -44.74
N PHE A 5 -95.84 22.61 -46.03
CA PHE A 5 -94.62 22.70 -46.80
C PHE A 5 -94.42 24.16 -47.23
N THR A 6 -93.23 24.73 -47.06
CA THR A 6 -92.62 25.77 -47.92
C THR A 6 -91.10 25.64 -47.73
N GLY A 7 -90.20 25.77 -48.69
CA GLY A 7 -90.27 26.17 -50.08
C GLY A 7 -88.83 26.37 -50.53
N ASN A 8 -88.38 25.51 -51.45
CA ASN A 8 -87.40 25.73 -52.52
C ASN A 8 -86.57 27.04 -52.53
N SER A 9 -85.24 26.92 -52.63
CA SER A 9 -84.47 27.77 -53.55
C SER A 9 -83.34 26.98 -54.23
N ARG A 10 -83.60 26.74 -55.51
CA ARG A 10 -82.81 26.08 -56.55
C ARG A 10 -81.30 26.38 -56.54
N ARG A 11 -80.54 25.31 -56.82
CA ARG A 11 -79.17 25.34 -57.38
C ARG A 11 -79.09 26.24 -58.63
N PRO A 12 -78.02 27.03 -58.79
CA PRO A 12 -77.49 27.34 -60.11
C PRO A 12 -76.58 26.21 -60.59
N ARG A 13 -76.86 25.73 -61.80
CA ARG A 13 -76.02 24.80 -62.56
C ARG A 13 -74.73 25.52 -62.98
N ASN A 14 -73.59 25.10 -62.46
CA ASN A 14 -72.31 25.33 -63.15
C ASN A 14 -72.09 24.17 -64.11
N VAL A 15 -72.49 24.43 -65.36
CA VAL A 15 -72.12 23.67 -66.53
C VAL A 15 -70.67 24.00 -66.84
N ASN A 16 -69.75 23.06 -66.60
CA ASN A 16 -68.40 23.15 -67.14
C ASN A 16 -68.37 22.39 -68.47
N LEU A 17 -68.33 23.17 -69.55
CA LEU A 17 -68.15 22.76 -70.93
C LEU A 17 -66.66 22.59 -71.23
N SER A 18 -66.10 21.45 -70.89
CA SER A 18 -64.93 20.92 -71.58
C SER A 18 -65.10 19.43 -71.75
N GLY A 19 -65.77 19.07 -72.84
CA GLY A 19 -65.87 17.70 -73.29
C GLY A 19 -64.50 17.19 -73.72
N GLN A 20 -64.08 16.06 -73.15
CA GLN A 20 -63.38 15.04 -73.91
C GLN A 20 -64.33 13.86 -74.03
N LYS A 21 -64.84 13.67 -75.24
CA LYS A 21 -65.60 12.50 -75.70
C LYS A 21 -64.63 11.35 -75.95
N THR A 22 -65.02 10.14 -75.57
CA THR A 22 -64.96 8.85 -76.30
C THR A 22 -65.44 7.76 -75.33
N ASP A 23 -66.39 6.86 -75.57
CA ASP A 23 -67.44 6.62 -76.58
C ASP A 23 -68.24 5.42 -75.99
N PRO A 24 -69.60 5.36 -76.02
CA PRO A 24 -70.34 4.28 -75.33
C PRO A 24 -70.71 3.06 -76.19
N PHE A 25 -70.15 2.87 -77.40
CA PHE A 25 -70.55 1.75 -78.28
C PHE A 25 -69.44 1.09 -79.14
N ALA A 26 -68.17 1.16 -78.76
CA ALA A 26 -67.10 0.41 -79.45
C ALA A 26 -66.65 -0.80 -78.62
N GLY A 27 -67.34 -1.94 -78.78
CA GLY A 27 -66.93 -3.17 -78.09
C GLY A 27 -67.86 -4.38 -78.21
N THR A 28 -68.52 -4.59 -79.36
CA THR A 28 -69.06 -5.91 -79.73
C THR A 28 -68.03 -6.66 -80.57
N THR A 29 -67.12 -7.41 -79.94
CA THR A 29 -66.59 -8.65 -80.52
C THR A 29 -65.90 -9.48 -79.45
N TRP A 30 -66.15 -10.79 -79.49
CA TRP A 30 -65.60 -11.79 -78.59
C TRP A 30 -64.07 -11.74 -78.54
N GLY A 31 -63.51 -11.62 -77.32
CA GLY A 31 -62.08 -11.62 -77.08
C GLY A 31 -61.79 -11.66 -75.59
N SER A 32 -60.94 -12.60 -75.18
CA SER A 32 -60.75 -13.09 -73.82
C SER A 32 -60.05 -12.11 -72.85
N ALA A 33 -60.35 -12.28 -71.56
CA ALA A 33 -59.60 -11.88 -70.36
C ALA A 33 -59.65 -10.42 -69.85
N VAL A 34 -60.29 -10.20 -68.68
CA VAL A 34 -59.67 -10.11 -67.34
C VAL A 34 -60.77 -9.72 -66.34
N THR A 35 -61.00 -10.56 -65.34
CA THR A 35 -61.96 -10.37 -64.24
C THR A 35 -61.55 -9.24 -63.29
N SER A 36 -62.35 -8.19 -63.18
CA SER A 36 -62.26 -7.19 -62.11
C SER A 36 -62.77 -7.78 -60.79
N GLY A 37 -61.86 -8.04 -59.84
CA GLY A 37 -62.20 -8.59 -58.53
C GLY A 37 -62.72 -7.52 -57.54
N PRO A 38 -63.61 -7.88 -56.59
CA PRO A 38 -64.17 -7.00 -55.54
C PRO A 38 -63.13 -6.42 -54.55
N SER A 39 -61.85 -6.73 -54.71
CA SER A 39 -60.75 -6.21 -53.89
C SER A 39 -60.44 -4.73 -54.14
N LYS A 40 -60.61 -4.24 -55.37
CA LYS A 40 -60.26 -2.84 -55.73
C LYS A 40 -61.24 -1.83 -55.12
N SER A 41 -62.53 -2.14 -55.11
CA SER A 41 -63.56 -1.32 -54.47
C SER A 41 -63.43 -1.30 -52.94
N VAL A 42 -62.99 -2.42 -52.34
CA VAL A 42 -62.73 -2.49 -50.90
C VAL A 42 -61.48 -1.69 -50.53
N SER A 43 -60.41 -1.75 -51.34
CA SER A 43 -59.20 -0.95 -51.10
C SER A 43 -59.45 0.56 -51.23
N GLU A 44 -60.24 0.98 -52.21
CA GLU A 44 -60.62 2.39 -52.35
C GLU A 44 -61.49 2.84 -51.17
N ALA A 45 -62.49 2.05 -50.76
CA ALA A 45 -63.31 2.37 -49.59
C ALA A 45 -62.50 2.41 -48.28
N GLN A 46 -61.47 1.59 -48.14
CA GLN A 46 -60.57 1.58 -46.99
C GLN A 46 -59.64 2.81 -46.97
N ALA A 47 -59.08 3.18 -48.12
CA ALA A 47 -58.30 4.42 -48.26
C ALA A 47 -59.14 5.66 -47.96
N ASP A 48 -60.41 5.67 -48.39
CA ASP A 48 -61.33 6.78 -48.16
C ASP A 48 -61.74 6.90 -46.67
N ARG A 49 -61.88 5.76 -45.97
CA ARG A 49 -62.09 5.73 -44.51
C ARG A 49 -60.87 6.26 -43.76
N GLN A 50 -59.66 5.86 -44.16
CA GLN A 50 -58.43 6.37 -43.56
C GLN A 50 -58.28 7.88 -43.76
N LYS A 51 -58.61 8.40 -44.95
CA LYS A 51 -58.59 9.84 -45.23
C LYS A 51 -59.56 10.62 -44.34
N ARG A 52 -60.80 10.14 -44.17
CA ARG A 52 -61.77 10.74 -43.24
C ARG A 52 -61.33 10.65 -41.78
N GLN A 53 -60.63 9.58 -41.40
CA GLN A 53 -60.08 9.45 -40.05
C GLN A 53 -58.96 10.47 -39.81
N HIS A 54 -58.03 10.64 -40.75
CA HIS A 54 -56.99 11.68 -40.69
C HIS A 54 -57.57 13.10 -40.61
N GLU A 55 -58.64 13.40 -41.36
CA GLU A 55 -59.32 14.70 -41.27
C GLU A 55 -59.95 14.92 -39.89
N ARG A 56 -60.57 13.89 -39.30
CA ARG A 56 -61.13 13.96 -37.93
C ARG A 56 -60.03 14.19 -36.89
N ASP A 57 -58.91 13.51 -37.01
CA ASP A 57 -57.80 13.65 -36.06
C ASP A 57 -57.13 15.03 -36.19
N ARG A 58 -57.00 15.55 -37.41
CA ARG A 58 -56.55 16.94 -37.65
C ARG A 58 -57.49 17.97 -37.02
N LEU A 59 -58.81 17.79 -37.17
CA LEU A 59 -59.81 18.68 -36.56
C LEU A 59 -59.79 18.59 -35.03
N LYS A 60 -59.67 17.38 -34.46
CA LYS A 60 -59.52 17.20 -33.00
C LYS A 60 -58.25 17.84 -32.47
N ALA A 61 -57.13 17.72 -33.18
CA ALA A 61 -55.88 18.40 -32.83
C ALA A 61 -56.04 19.93 -32.87
N ALA A 62 -56.66 20.47 -33.92
CA ALA A 62 -56.95 21.90 -34.04
C ALA A 62 -57.85 22.41 -32.89
N GLN A 63 -58.91 21.67 -32.55
CA GLN A 63 -59.78 21.99 -31.41
C GLN A 63 -59.02 21.97 -30.07
N LYS A 64 -58.12 20.99 -29.87
CA LYS A 64 -57.28 20.91 -28.67
C LYS A 64 -56.34 22.12 -28.57
N ILE A 65 -55.70 22.52 -29.68
CA ILE A 65 -54.85 23.71 -29.75
C ILE A 65 -55.65 24.97 -29.46
N GLN A 66 -56.81 25.15 -30.10
CA GLN A 66 -57.68 26.32 -29.88
C GLN A 66 -58.17 26.41 -28.44
N ARG A 67 -58.57 25.29 -27.83
CA ARG A 67 -59.00 25.23 -26.43
C ARG A 67 -57.87 25.58 -25.47
N LEU A 68 -56.67 25.03 -25.70
CA LEU A 68 -55.48 25.35 -24.91
C LEU A 68 -55.10 26.83 -25.04
N TRP A 69 -55.16 27.40 -26.24
CA TRP A 69 -54.83 28.80 -26.49
C TRP A 69 -55.85 29.76 -25.88
N ARG A 70 -57.16 29.51 -26.04
CA ARG A 70 -58.22 30.31 -25.38
C ARG A 70 -58.06 30.27 -23.86
N GLY A 71 -57.85 29.09 -23.29
CA GLY A 71 -57.61 28.94 -21.86
C GLY A 71 -56.32 29.63 -21.40
N HIS A 72 -55.25 29.60 -22.19
CA HIS A 72 -54.02 30.33 -21.89
C HIS A 72 -54.25 31.85 -21.89
N ARG A 73 -54.94 32.38 -22.91
CA ARG A 73 -55.27 33.80 -23.04
C ARG A 73 -56.12 34.32 -21.88
N GLU A 74 -57.16 33.58 -21.50
CA GLU A 74 -58.01 33.94 -20.35
C GLU A 74 -57.24 33.91 -19.02
N ARG A 75 -56.42 32.87 -18.78
CA ARG A 75 -55.55 32.81 -17.59
C ARG A 75 -54.56 33.98 -17.54
N GLN A 76 -54.02 34.38 -18.69
CA GLN A 76 -53.12 35.53 -18.79
C GLN A 76 -53.85 36.84 -18.49
N ALA A 77 -55.06 37.03 -19.03
CA ALA A 77 -55.91 38.20 -18.76
C ALA A 77 -56.27 38.32 -17.27
N VAL A 78 -56.69 37.22 -16.63
CA VAL A 78 -56.98 37.21 -15.18
C VAL A 78 -55.74 37.53 -14.36
N ARG A 79 -54.57 36.97 -14.71
CA ARG A 79 -53.30 37.30 -14.04
C ARG A 79 -52.94 38.78 -14.21
N THR A 80 -53.16 39.40 -15.38
CA THR A 80 -52.90 40.83 -15.57
C THR A 80 -53.82 41.71 -14.74
N THR A 81 -55.12 41.40 -14.66
CA THR A 81 -56.06 42.14 -13.81
C THR A 81 -55.67 42.07 -12.33
N ARG A 82 -55.22 40.91 -11.86
CA ARG A 82 -54.75 40.76 -10.47
C ARG A 82 -53.44 41.50 -10.18
N ARG A 83 -52.51 41.62 -11.17
CA ARG A 83 -51.31 42.49 -11.01
C ARG A 83 -51.70 43.96 -10.87
N GLN A 84 -52.65 44.43 -11.69
CA GLN A 84 -53.15 45.81 -11.60
C GLN A 84 -53.81 46.09 -10.25
N ALA A 85 -54.58 45.12 -9.74
CA ALA A 85 -55.16 45.22 -8.40
C ALA A 85 -54.10 45.29 -7.29
N PHE A 86 -52.97 44.57 -7.44
CA PHE A 86 -51.83 44.69 -6.53
C PHE A 86 -51.20 46.08 -6.61
N ASP A 87 -50.88 46.57 -7.81
CA ASP A 87 -50.22 47.86 -8.01
C ASP A 87 -51.07 49.03 -7.46
N ALA A 88 -52.40 48.95 -7.62
CA ALA A 88 -53.34 49.93 -7.10
C ALA A 88 -53.26 50.14 -5.57
N LEU A 89 -52.92 49.09 -4.81
CA LEU A 89 -52.77 49.15 -3.35
C LEU A 89 -51.56 49.99 -2.90
N PHE A 90 -50.56 50.18 -3.78
CA PHE A 90 -49.34 50.94 -3.51
C PHE A 90 -49.38 52.35 -4.10
N THR A 91 -50.35 52.66 -4.96
CA THR A 91 -50.58 54.01 -5.51
C THR A 91 -51.60 54.83 -4.72
N ASP A 92 -52.40 54.19 -3.86
CA ASP A 92 -53.42 54.86 -3.02
C ASP A 92 -52.78 55.53 -1.79
N GLU A 93 -52.82 56.86 -1.72
CA GLU A 93 -52.22 57.67 -0.65
C GLU A 93 -52.78 57.36 0.76
N ALA A 94 -54.03 56.88 0.87
CA ALA A 94 -54.65 56.55 2.15
C ALA A 94 -54.14 55.22 2.74
N LEU A 95 -53.93 54.23 1.87
CA LEU A 95 -53.33 52.93 2.22
C LEU A 95 -51.80 52.99 2.26
N ALA A 96 -51.19 54.06 1.74
CA ALA A 96 -49.76 54.30 1.78
C ALA A 96 -49.21 54.34 3.22
N GLN A 97 -50.00 54.88 4.15
CA GLN A 97 -49.64 55.14 5.55
C GLN A 97 -49.89 53.97 6.50
N ASN A 98 -50.72 52.98 6.11
CA ASN A 98 -51.09 51.84 6.96
C ASN A 98 -50.56 50.51 6.38
N PRO A 99 -49.32 50.08 6.73
CA PRO A 99 -48.69 48.92 6.12
C PRO A 99 -49.37 47.59 6.48
N GLU A 100 -50.12 47.52 7.58
CA GLU A 100 -50.80 46.30 8.04
C GLU A 100 -51.96 45.91 7.10
N GLU A 101 -52.86 46.86 6.81
CA GLU A 101 -54.00 46.64 5.91
C GLU A 101 -53.56 46.38 4.46
N ARG A 102 -52.48 47.03 4.03
CA ARG A 102 -51.89 46.83 2.70
C ARG A 102 -51.31 45.43 2.57
N LEU A 103 -50.56 44.96 3.57
CA LEU A 103 -49.98 43.62 3.58
C LEU A 103 -51.06 42.54 3.51
N GLN A 104 -52.15 42.68 4.28
CA GLN A 104 -53.27 41.73 4.29
C GLN A 104 -53.91 41.56 2.89
N ARG A 105 -54.10 42.65 2.15
CA ARG A 105 -54.70 42.62 0.81
C ARG A 105 -53.72 42.23 -0.29
N ALA A 106 -52.45 42.63 -0.17
CA ALA A 106 -51.42 42.40 -1.17
C ALA A 106 -50.90 40.94 -1.18
N PHE A 107 -50.83 40.30 -0.01
CA PHE A 107 -50.29 38.94 0.16
C PHE A 107 -50.97 37.85 -0.69
N PRO A 108 -52.31 37.66 -0.67
CA PRO A 108 -52.97 36.65 -1.49
C PRO A 108 -52.88 36.95 -2.99
N LEU A 109 -52.92 38.23 -3.40
CA LEU A 109 -52.84 38.64 -4.80
C LEU A 109 -51.48 38.30 -5.42
N LEU A 110 -50.39 38.54 -4.68
CA LEU A 110 -49.04 38.25 -5.15
C LEU A 110 -48.80 36.74 -5.30
N LEU A 111 -49.18 35.94 -4.30
CA LEU A 111 -48.99 34.47 -4.32
C LEU A 111 -49.68 33.80 -5.51
N ASP A 112 -50.82 34.33 -5.96
CA ASP A 112 -51.58 33.77 -7.07
C ASP A 112 -51.01 34.11 -8.46
N VAL A 113 -50.21 35.17 -8.56
CA VAL A 113 -49.86 35.80 -9.84
C VAL A 113 -48.36 35.79 -10.11
N PHE A 114 -47.54 35.59 -9.07
CA PHE A 114 -46.08 35.60 -9.12
C PHE A 114 -45.51 34.73 -10.25
N ASN A 115 -44.59 35.31 -11.02
CA ASN A 115 -43.85 34.62 -12.07
C ASN A 115 -42.39 35.08 -12.10
N LEU A 116 -41.46 34.12 -11.98
CA LEU A 116 -40.02 34.37 -11.94
C LEU A 116 -39.47 35.04 -13.21
N SER A 117 -40.08 34.79 -14.38
CA SER A 117 -39.60 35.35 -15.66
C SER A 117 -39.96 36.83 -15.88
N ARG A 118 -40.63 37.50 -14.93
CA ARG A 118 -41.01 38.91 -15.04
C ARG A 118 -40.36 39.75 -13.94
N ASP A 119 -39.55 40.72 -14.34
CA ASP A 119 -38.87 41.63 -13.40
C ASP A 119 -39.85 42.48 -12.57
N ASP A 120 -41.01 42.85 -13.14
CA ASP A 120 -42.04 43.59 -12.39
C ASP A 120 -42.54 42.80 -11.16
N ASP A 121 -42.68 41.47 -11.27
CA ASP A 121 -43.16 40.63 -10.17
C ASP A 121 -42.10 40.48 -9.07
N TYR A 122 -40.81 40.61 -9.43
CA TYR A 122 -39.69 40.68 -8.49
C TYR A 122 -39.72 41.98 -7.67
N GLN A 123 -39.98 43.12 -8.31
CA GLN A 123 -40.12 44.40 -7.60
C GLN A 123 -41.32 44.39 -6.65
N ARG A 124 -42.47 43.84 -7.08
CA ARG A 124 -43.66 43.67 -6.24
C ARG A 124 -43.38 42.82 -5.00
N LEU A 125 -42.60 41.75 -5.15
CA LEU A 125 -42.15 40.91 -4.04
C LEU A 125 -41.26 41.69 -3.07
N GLY A 126 -40.33 42.50 -3.57
CA GLY A 126 -39.48 43.36 -2.74
C GLY A 126 -40.28 44.38 -1.91
N ILE A 127 -41.29 45.02 -2.51
CA ILE A 127 -42.16 45.97 -1.81
C ILE A 127 -42.97 45.26 -0.72
N LEU A 128 -43.54 44.10 -1.02
CA LEU A 128 -44.26 43.29 -0.03
C LEU A 128 -43.35 42.85 1.13
N SER A 129 -42.10 42.49 0.83
CA SER A 129 -41.10 42.15 1.85
C SER A 129 -40.70 43.35 2.72
N LEU A 130 -40.67 44.58 2.19
CA LEU A 130 -40.44 45.79 3.00
C LEU A 130 -41.57 46.04 3.99
N ASP A 131 -42.83 45.91 3.54
CA ASP A 131 -43.99 46.01 4.43
C ASP A 131 -43.97 44.91 5.49
N LEU A 132 -43.53 43.70 5.11
CA LEU A 132 -43.35 42.59 6.05
C LEU A 132 -42.25 42.87 7.10
N LEU A 133 -41.23 43.66 6.78
CA LEU A 133 -40.20 44.03 7.75
C LEU A 133 -40.62 45.19 8.67
N ARG A 134 -41.51 46.07 8.21
CA ARG A 134 -42.00 47.25 8.96
C ARG A 134 -43.00 46.89 10.06
N VAL A 135 -43.79 45.85 9.83
CA VAL A 135 -44.77 45.39 10.83
C VAL A 135 -44.09 44.31 11.68
N GLY A 136 -43.74 44.62 12.94
CA GLY A 136 -42.90 43.75 13.78
C GLY A 136 -43.57 42.44 14.28
N HIS A 137 -44.91 42.37 14.28
CA HIS A 137 -45.74 41.35 14.95
C HIS A 137 -46.54 40.42 14.00
N ILE A 138 -46.17 40.35 12.71
CA ILE A 138 -47.04 39.90 11.60
C ILE A 138 -47.56 38.45 11.68
N LEU A 139 -46.82 37.52 12.27
CA LEU A 139 -47.19 36.10 12.23
C LEU A 139 -48.32 35.73 13.19
N SER A 140 -48.75 36.68 14.03
CA SER A 140 -49.88 36.54 14.94
C SER A 140 -51.18 37.11 14.38
N THR A 141 -51.21 37.52 13.09
CA THR A 141 -52.43 38.05 12.47
C THR A 141 -53.27 36.94 11.83
N PRO A 142 -54.59 36.88 12.10
CA PRO A 142 -55.43 35.70 11.83
C PRO A 142 -55.56 35.30 10.35
N ASP A 143 -55.34 36.23 9.42
CA ASP A 143 -55.46 35.96 7.96
C ASP A 143 -54.11 35.58 7.30
N LEU A 144 -52.98 35.92 7.95
CA LEU A 144 -51.62 35.48 7.58
C LEU A 144 -51.22 34.18 8.30
N GLU A 145 -51.93 33.76 9.35
CA GLU A 145 -51.80 32.47 10.03
C GLU A 145 -52.02 31.24 9.13
N GLN A 146 -52.47 31.46 7.88
CA GLN A 146 -52.63 30.41 6.88
C GLN A 146 -51.27 29.80 6.50
N ARG A 147 -50.85 28.80 7.27
CA ARG A 147 -49.58 28.06 7.18
C ARG A 147 -49.19 27.65 5.75
N HIS A 148 -50.17 27.31 4.92
CA HIS A 148 -49.98 26.92 3.51
C HIS A 148 -49.57 28.09 2.60
N ARG A 149 -50.09 29.30 2.83
CA ARG A 149 -49.71 30.51 2.08
C ARG A 149 -48.31 30.99 2.45
N LEU A 150 -47.99 30.97 3.74
CA LEU A 150 -46.63 31.27 4.22
C LEU A 150 -45.60 30.26 3.72
N ARG A 151 -45.91 28.96 3.72
CA ARG A 151 -45.07 27.91 3.13
C ARG A 151 -44.82 28.16 1.63
N ARG A 152 -45.84 28.58 0.88
CA ARG A 152 -45.70 28.96 -0.54
C ARG A 152 -44.87 30.23 -0.72
N LEU A 153 -44.99 31.23 0.17
CA LEU A 153 -44.16 32.43 0.15
C LEU A 153 -42.68 32.08 0.38
N VAL A 154 -42.38 31.22 1.37
CA VAL A 154 -41.01 30.75 1.63
C VAL A 154 -40.42 30.07 0.40
N GLY A 155 -41.19 29.19 -0.27
CA GLY A 155 -40.76 28.57 -1.53
C GLY A 155 -40.49 29.60 -2.64
N ILE A 156 -41.35 30.61 -2.79
CA ILE A 156 -41.14 31.69 -3.76
C ILE A 156 -39.87 32.49 -3.43
N LEU A 157 -39.69 32.91 -2.18
CA LEU A 157 -38.50 33.66 -1.75
C LEU A 157 -37.20 32.87 -2.02
N VAL A 158 -37.17 31.58 -1.67
CA VAL A 158 -35.99 30.72 -1.90
C VAL A 158 -35.72 30.51 -3.39
N THR A 159 -36.75 30.32 -4.22
CA THR A 159 -36.57 30.14 -5.68
C THR A 159 -36.07 31.42 -6.37
N VAL A 160 -36.57 32.59 -5.96
CA VAL A 160 -36.15 33.89 -6.47
C VAL A 160 -34.71 34.19 -6.12
N LEU A 161 -34.34 33.99 -4.85
CA LEU A 161 -32.98 34.19 -4.37
C LEU A 161 -31.98 33.25 -5.07
N ASN A 162 -32.35 32.00 -5.35
CA ASN A 162 -31.50 31.07 -6.10
C ASN A 162 -31.34 31.43 -7.58
N TRP A 163 -32.35 32.03 -8.20
CA TRP A 163 -32.35 32.31 -9.64
C TRP A 163 -31.38 33.42 -10.05
N LYS A 164 -31.22 34.45 -9.20
CA LYS A 164 -30.30 35.56 -9.51
C LYS A 164 -28.82 35.17 -9.33
N LYS A 165 -27.97 35.70 -10.22
CA LYS A 165 -26.51 35.48 -10.19
C LYS A 165 -25.76 36.49 -9.31
N GLU A 166 -26.25 37.73 -9.24
CA GLU A 166 -25.68 38.83 -8.46
C GLU A 166 -26.66 39.27 -7.36
N ILE A 167 -26.12 39.69 -6.22
CA ILE A 167 -26.88 40.14 -5.05
C ILE A 167 -27.12 41.65 -5.20
N ASP A 168 -28.38 42.05 -5.37
CA ASP A 168 -28.82 43.45 -5.36
C ASP A 168 -29.42 43.83 -3.99
N VAL A 169 -29.64 45.13 -3.77
CA VAL A 169 -30.24 45.67 -2.54
C VAL A 169 -31.60 45.02 -2.23
N GLN A 170 -32.38 44.69 -3.27
CA GLN A 170 -33.66 44.00 -3.11
C GLN A 170 -33.48 42.56 -2.62
N SER A 171 -32.47 41.83 -3.08
CA SER A 171 -32.16 40.48 -2.59
C SER A 171 -31.84 40.46 -1.09
N ILE A 172 -31.18 41.50 -0.56
CA ILE A 172 -30.91 41.64 0.89
C ILE A 172 -32.21 41.86 1.67
N VAL A 173 -33.14 42.65 1.13
CA VAL A 173 -34.48 42.86 1.71
C VAL A 173 -35.30 41.58 1.71
N LEU A 174 -35.27 40.83 0.60
CA LEU A 174 -35.93 39.51 0.49
C LEU A 174 -35.32 38.51 1.49
N LEU A 175 -33.99 38.52 1.66
CA LEU A 175 -33.29 37.69 2.65
C LEU A 175 -33.68 38.08 4.07
N ARG A 176 -33.73 39.38 4.42
CA ARG A 176 -34.22 39.87 5.72
C ARG A 176 -35.62 39.36 6.04
N ALA A 177 -36.53 39.48 5.08
CA ALA A 177 -37.90 39.00 5.23
C ALA A 177 -37.95 37.48 5.40
N LEU A 178 -37.18 36.73 4.62
CA LEU A 178 -37.08 35.28 4.73
C LEU A 178 -36.54 34.83 6.09
N VAL A 179 -35.44 35.42 6.56
CA VAL A 179 -34.85 35.13 7.89
C VAL A 179 -35.86 35.40 8.99
N ARG A 180 -36.57 36.53 8.93
CA ARG A 180 -37.57 36.90 9.93
C ARG A 180 -38.73 35.90 10.01
N ILE A 181 -39.19 35.36 8.87
CA ILE A 181 -40.27 34.35 8.81
C ILE A 181 -39.78 32.99 9.36
N VAL A 182 -38.55 32.60 9.03
CA VAL A 182 -37.98 31.32 9.44
C VAL A 182 -37.61 31.31 10.92
N GLU A 183 -37.07 32.40 11.47
CA GLU A 183 -36.75 32.52 12.92
C GLU A 183 -37.97 32.32 13.82
N SER A 184 -39.14 32.72 13.36
CA SER A 184 -40.40 32.66 14.10
C SER A 184 -41.16 31.35 13.92
N GLN A 185 -41.03 30.67 12.78
CA GLN A 185 -41.66 29.38 12.51
C GLN A 185 -40.73 28.51 11.62
N PRO A 186 -39.73 27.83 12.20
CA PRO A 186 -38.75 27.04 11.46
C PRO A 186 -39.35 25.92 10.59
N SER A 187 -40.49 25.35 11.02
CA SER A 187 -41.18 24.26 10.30
C SER A 187 -41.66 24.63 8.87
N LEU A 188 -41.78 25.91 8.55
CA LEU A 188 -42.20 26.37 7.21
C LEU A 188 -41.13 26.18 6.14
N ALA A 189 -39.85 26.07 6.54
CA ALA A 189 -38.74 25.96 5.61
C ALA A 189 -38.51 24.52 5.10
N VAL A 190 -39.03 23.50 5.80
CA VAL A 190 -38.67 22.06 5.66
C VAL A 190 -38.70 21.54 4.21
N ASP A 191 -39.66 21.93 3.39
CA ASP A 191 -39.76 21.49 1.99
C ASP A 191 -38.72 22.08 1.05
N HIS A 192 -38.15 23.22 1.43
CA HIS A 192 -37.28 24.03 0.58
C HIS A 192 -35.87 24.19 1.17
N VAL A 193 -35.56 23.48 2.27
CA VAL A 193 -34.29 23.61 3.01
C VAL A 193 -33.07 23.29 2.15
N ASP A 194 -33.16 22.31 1.25
CA ASP A 194 -32.06 21.97 0.33
C ASP A 194 -31.70 23.15 -0.59
N SER A 195 -32.72 23.85 -1.10
CA SER A 195 -32.51 25.03 -1.96
C SER A 195 -32.12 26.27 -1.14
N TYR A 196 -32.60 26.36 0.09
CA TYR A 196 -32.24 27.41 1.05
C TYR A 196 -30.75 27.37 1.39
N TYR A 197 -30.21 26.22 1.78
CA TYR A 197 -28.81 26.08 2.15
C TYR A 197 -27.85 26.18 0.96
N LYS A 198 -28.23 25.69 -0.23
CA LYS A 198 -27.45 25.92 -1.46
C LYS A 198 -27.34 27.42 -1.81
N PHE A 199 -28.42 28.17 -1.64
CA PHE A 199 -28.41 29.62 -1.83
C PHE A 199 -27.46 30.30 -0.84
N LEU A 200 -27.58 29.97 0.45
CA LEU A 200 -26.73 30.55 1.49
C LEU A 200 -25.24 30.26 1.25
N ALA A 201 -24.89 29.06 0.79
CA ALA A 201 -23.51 28.73 0.46
C ALA A 201 -22.96 29.58 -0.69
N LYS A 202 -23.76 29.77 -1.75
CA LYS A 202 -23.42 30.66 -2.88
C LYS A 202 -23.22 32.11 -2.41
N LEU A 203 -24.07 32.57 -1.50
CA LEU A 203 -24.00 33.92 -0.94
C LEU A 203 -22.72 34.11 -0.11
N CYS A 204 -22.36 33.15 0.74
CA CYS A 204 -21.11 33.17 1.51
C CYS A 204 -19.86 33.23 0.61
N GLY A 205 -19.86 32.52 -0.53
CA GLY A 205 -18.74 32.54 -1.48
C GLY A 205 -18.57 33.87 -2.24
N GLN A 206 -19.60 34.71 -2.29
CA GLN A 206 -19.57 36.04 -2.92
C GLN A 206 -19.31 37.18 -1.91
N ALA A 207 -19.39 36.91 -0.60
CA ALA A 207 -19.42 37.90 0.48
C ALA A 207 -18.03 38.25 1.07
N ILE A 208 -16.99 38.38 0.23
CA ILE A 208 -15.60 38.55 0.69
C ILE A 208 -15.39 39.91 1.41
N ASP A 209 -16.17 40.95 1.10
CA ASP A 209 -16.03 42.33 1.63
C ASP A 209 -17.34 42.98 2.13
N THR A 210 -18.24 42.23 2.79
CA THR A 210 -19.56 42.77 3.25
C THR A 210 -19.52 43.49 4.60
N ASP A 211 -20.43 44.47 4.80
CA ASP A 211 -20.60 45.23 6.06
C ASP A 211 -20.94 44.35 7.27
N SER A 212 -20.58 44.81 8.48
CA SER A 212 -20.82 44.08 9.76
C SER A 212 -22.29 43.67 9.98
N ALA A 213 -23.24 44.53 9.57
CA ALA A 213 -24.67 44.24 9.68
C ALA A 213 -25.17 43.17 8.70
N GLU A 214 -24.51 43.02 7.54
CA GLU A 214 -24.82 41.97 6.57
C GLU A 214 -24.25 40.63 7.01
N LYS A 215 -23.06 40.64 7.64
CA LYS A 215 -22.49 39.45 8.28
C LYS A 215 -23.41 38.89 9.38
N GLU A 216 -23.94 39.75 10.25
CA GLU A 216 -24.91 39.33 11.29
C GLU A 216 -26.20 38.74 10.67
N LEU A 217 -26.68 39.33 9.58
CA LEU A 217 -27.84 38.81 8.85
C LEU A 217 -27.62 37.39 8.31
N ILE A 218 -26.46 37.15 7.70
CA ILE A 218 -26.08 35.86 7.14
C ILE A 218 -25.96 34.81 8.25
N GLN A 219 -25.36 35.16 9.38
CA GLN A 219 -25.26 34.30 10.56
C GLN A 219 -26.64 33.90 11.11
N ARG A 220 -27.56 34.86 11.18
CA ARG A 220 -28.96 34.61 11.57
C ARG A 220 -29.67 33.72 10.55
N ALA A 221 -29.44 33.94 9.26
CA ALA A 221 -30.00 33.10 8.19
C ALA A 221 -29.55 31.64 8.29
N ILE A 222 -28.28 31.39 8.61
CA ILE A 222 -27.74 30.04 8.74
C ILE A 222 -28.36 29.30 9.95
N THR A 223 -28.51 30.01 11.08
CA THR A 223 -28.95 29.43 12.36
C THR A 223 -30.47 29.37 12.52
N ALA A 224 -31.24 30.23 11.84
CA ALA A 224 -32.70 30.31 11.98
C ALA A 224 -33.44 28.96 11.78
N PRO A 225 -33.13 28.13 10.77
CA PRO A 225 -33.76 26.81 10.64
C PRO A 225 -33.32 25.77 11.69
N LEU A 226 -32.18 26.01 12.37
CA LEU A 226 -31.52 25.06 13.28
C LEU A 226 -31.89 25.29 14.75
N ILE A 227 -32.40 26.48 15.10
CA ILE A 227 -32.77 26.88 16.46
C ILE A 227 -34.09 26.20 16.87
N ARG A 228 -34.12 25.76 18.14
CA ARG A 228 -35.26 25.11 18.80
C ARG A 228 -36.34 26.16 19.08
N ASP A 229 -37.61 25.85 18.80
CA ASP A 229 -38.75 26.69 19.17
C ASP A 229 -38.63 27.13 20.64
N GLY A 230 -38.35 28.42 20.83
CA GLY A 230 -38.27 29.04 22.14
C GLY A 230 -39.68 29.36 22.63
N GLY A 231 -40.16 28.64 23.65
CA GLY A 231 -41.21 29.13 24.55
C GLY A 231 -42.67 28.82 24.17
N GLY A 232 -43.04 27.55 24.10
CA GLY A 232 -44.44 27.12 24.13
C GLY A 232 -44.56 25.76 24.82
N SER A 233 -45.47 25.64 25.79
CA SER A 233 -45.68 24.49 26.69
C SER A 233 -46.26 23.24 26.01
N VAL A 234 -45.75 22.86 24.83
CA VAL A 234 -46.07 21.61 24.15
C VAL A 234 -44.79 20.80 23.99
N PRO A 235 -44.69 19.59 24.57
CA PRO A 235 -43.54 18.75 24.33
C PRO A 235 -43.59 18.18 22.90
N ALA A 236 -42.40 17.95 22.36
CA ALA A 236 -42.08 17.06 21.26
C ALA A 236 -42.22 17.59 19.84
N HIS A 237 -41.10 18.03 19.25
CA HIS A 237 -40.66 17.53 17.94
C HIS A 237 -39.31 16.81 18.09
N ALA A 238 -39.35 15.63 18.72
CA ALA A 238 -38.39 14.55 18.46
C ALA A 238 -38.79 13.85 17.15
N GLY A 239 -38.99 14.62 16.07
CA GLY A 239 -39.58 14.15 14.81
C GLY A 239 -38.58 14.15 13.64
N PRO A 240 -38.89 13.43 12.54
CA PRO A 240 -38.05 13.32 11.34
C PRO A 240 -37.75 14.65 10.64
N GLU A 241 -38.56 15.69 10.90
CA GLU A 241 -38.41 17.02 10.31
C GLU A 241 -37.13 17.72 10.77
N SER A 242 -36.73 17.59 12.05
CA SER A 242 -35.48 18.18 12.56
C SER A 242 -34.25 17.50 11.93
N GLN A 243 -34.32 16.20 11.66
CA GLN A 243 -33.22 15.46 11.03
C GLN A 243 -33.06 15.86 9.55
N ALA A 244 -34.17 16.12 8.86
CA ALA A 244 -34.15 16.59 7.47
C ALA A 244 -33.47 17.95 7.32
N VAL A 245 -33.71 18.89 8.25
CA VAL A 245 -33.06 20.21 8.23
C VAL A 245 -31.55 20.10 8.42
N TYR A 246 -31.10 19.32 9.42
CA TYR A 246 -29.67 19.11 9.67
C TYR A 246 -29.00 18.37 8.50
N ARG A 247 -29.70 17.44 7.85
CA ARG A 247 -29.21 16.76 6.64
C ARG A 247 -29.02 17.73 5.47
N ALA A 248 -29.98 18.62 5.23
CA ALA A 248 -29.90 19.64 4.19
C ALA A 248 -28.78 20.66 4.47
N PHE A 249 -28.55 21.01 5.75
CA PHE A 249 -27.42 21.82 6.18
C PHE A 249 -26.07 21.15 5.87
N VAL A 250 -25.93 19.87 6.22
CA VAL A 250 -24.72 19.08 5.95
C VAL A 250 -24.45 18.95 4.45
N LEU A 251 -25.42 18.48 3.66
CA LEU A 251 -25.21 18.19 2.24
C LEU A 251 -25.21 19.44 1.35
N GLY A 252 -26.07 20.42 1.66
CA GLY A 252 -26.30 21.60 0.82
C GLY A 252 -25.38 22.78 1.10
N PHE A 253 -24.84 22.88 2.32
CA PHE A 253 -24.06 24.05 2.75
C PHE A 253 -22.64 23.68 3.18
N LEU A 254 -22.46 22.73 4.10
CA LEU A 254 -21.12 22.37 4.60
C LEU A 254 -20.22 21.65 3.58
N THR A 255 -20.76 21.19 2.44
CA THR A 255 -19.96 20.59 1.36
C THR A 255 -19.34 21.62 0.41
N GLN A 256 -19.69 22.90 0.54
CA GLN A 256 -19.27 23.95 -0.39
C GLN A 256 -17.97 24.63 0.07
N PRO A 257 -17.07 25.02 -0.86
CA PRO A 257 -15.83 25.72 -0.52
C PRO A 257 -16.06 27.21 -0.20
N ASN A 258 -15.09 27.83 0.48
CA ASN A 258 -14.96 29.28 0.70
C ASN A 258 -16.15 29.90 1.47
N LEU A 259 -16.49 29.33 2.63
CA LEU A 259 -17.52 29.88 3.52
C LEU A 259 -16.92 30.93 4.46
N ALA A 260 -16.40 32.03 3.91
CA ALA A 260 -15.69 33.10 4.63
C ALA A 260 -16.29 33.51 6.00
N PRO A 261 -17.62 33.76 6.15
CA PRO A 261 -18.19 34.14 7.46
C PRO A 261 -18.14 33.04 8.53
N ILE A 262 -18.05 31.76 8.14
CA ILE A 262 -17.89 30.63 9.07
C ILE A 262 -16.43 30.34 9.33
N GLU A 263 -15.59 30.41 8.30
CA GLU A 263 -14.15 30.15 8.41
C GLU A 263 -13.44 31.20 9.29
N GLN A 264 -13.98 32.42 9.38
CA GLN A 264 -13.46 33.50 10.24
C GLN A 264 -14.09 33.50 11.65
N GLU A 265 -15.39 33.16 11.80
CA GLU A 265 -16.16 33.26 13.05
C GLU A 265 -16.95 31.98 13.40
N SER A 266 -16.31 30.81 13.34
CA SER A 266 -16.96 29.51 13.54
C SER A 266 -17.62 29.34 14.92
N ALA A 267 -17.16 30.07 15.94
CA ALA A 267 -17.68 30.00 17.31
C ALA A 267 -19.14 30.48 17.44
N LEU A 268 -19.55 31.51 16.70
CA LEU A 268 -20.88 32.10 16.81
C LEU A 268 -21.98 31.19 16.23
N VAL A 269 -21.64 30.45 15.18
CA VAL A 269 -22.52 29.43 14.60
C VAL A 269 -22.48 28.15 15.43
N GLY A 270 -21.29 27.72 15.86
CA GLY A 270 -21.09 26.52 16.66
C GLY A 270 -21.94 26.48 17.94
N HIS A 271 -22.04 27.57 18.70
CA HIS A 271 -22.84 27.59 19.94
C HIS A 271 -24.35 27.46 19.76
N ARG A 272 -24.89 27.66 18.54
CA ARG A 272 -26.33 27.62 18.25
C ARG A 272 -26.79 26.30 17.60
N VAL A 273 -25.85 25.40 17.27
CA VAL A 273 -26.11 24.11 16.61
C VAL A 273 -26.03 22.97 17.63
N ASP A 274 -26.99 22.04 17.58
CA ASP A 274 -26.99 20.85 18.44
C ASP A 274 -25.95 19.82 17.92
N PRO A 275 -24.89 19.51 18.68
CA PRO A 275 -23.80 18.64 18.22
C PRO A 275 -24.28 17.21 17.95
N ALA A 276 -25.19 16.66 18.77
CA ALA A 276 -25.65 15.28 18.62
C ALA A 276 -26.45 15.08 17.32
N LYS A 277 -27.27 16.08 16.95
CA LYS A 277 -28.04 16.08 15.69
C LYS A 277 -27.18 16.35 14.47
N LEU A 278 -26.14 17.19 14.61
CA LEU A 278 -25.17 17.41 13.54
C LEU A 278 -24.42 16.11 13.23
N SER A 279 -23.92 15.42 14.25
CA SER A 279 -23.19 14.16 14.10
C SER A 279 -24.07 13.04 13.54
N SER A 280 -25.33 12.92 13.97
CA SER A 280 -26.27 11.95 13.37
C SER A 280 -26.56 12.27 11.90
N ALA A 281 -26.76 13.55 11.56
CA ALA A 281 -27.00 13.98 10.18
C ALA A 281 -25.77 13.76 9.28
N VAL A 282 -24.55 13.91 9.80
CA VAL A 282 -23.30 13.57 9.08
C VAL A 282 -23.21 12.07 8.83
N LEU A 283 -23.56 11.23 9.82
CA LEU A 283 -23.58 9.77 9.66
C LEU A 283 -24.59 9.35 8.58
N ASP A 284 -25.82 9.88 8.62
CA ASP A 284 -26.83 9.65 7.59
C ASP A 284 -26.35 10.14 6.21
N ALA A 285 -25.78 11.35 6.16
CA ALA A 285 -25.28 11.96 4.94
C ALA A 285 -24.12 11.19 4.32
N SER A 286 -23.21 10.61 5.12
CA SER A 286 -22.07 9.83 4.61
C SER A 286 -22.51 8.58 3.82
N SER A 287 -23.61 7.94 4.26
CA SER A 287 -24.19 6.78 3.56
C SER A 287 -24.95 7.17 2.27
N ILE A 288 -25.45 8.41 2.20
CA ILE A 288 -26.29 8.89 1.11
C ILE A 288 -25.51 9.74 0.10
N ALA A 289 -24.42 10.40 0.50
CA ALA A 289 -23.60 11.26 -0.35
C ALA A 289 -22.99 10.49 -1.53
N THR A 290 -22.65 9.22 -1.32
CA THR A 290 -22.20 8.27 -2.36
C THR A 290 -23.33 7.93 -3.34
N ALA A 291 -24.58 7.82 -2.87
CA ALA A 291 -25.76 7.61 -3.71
C ALA A 291 -26.24 8.89 -4.42
N ALA A 292 -25.96 10.06 -3.85
CA ALA A 292 -26.40 11.37 -4.33
C ALA A 292 -25.37 12.08 -5.25
N GLY A 293 -24.19 11.49 -5.49
CA GLY A 293 -23.19 12.00 -6.43
C GLY A 293 -22.38 13.20 -5.93
N VAL A 294 -22.25 13.39 -4.61
CA VAL A 294 -21.39 14.46 -4.03
C VAL A 294 -19.93 14.17 -4.36
N SER A 295 -19.19 15.20 -4.82
CA SER A 295 -17.77 15.05 -5.17
C SER A 295 -16.91 14.77 -3.92
N LYS A 296 -15.81 14.03 -4.09
CA LYS A 296 -14.84 13.80 -3.00
C LYS A 296 -14.27 15.09 -2.42
N ASN A 297 -14.13 16.13 -3.26
CA ASN A 297 -13.73 17.48 -2.82
C ASN A 297 -14.78 18.09 -1.86
N GLY A 298 -16.07 17.96 -2.15
CA GLY A 298 -17.11 18.47 -1.25
C GLY A 298 -17.15 17.76 0.11
N LEU A 299 -16.82 16.46 0.13
CA LEU A 299 -16.68 15.71 1.38
C LEU A 299 -15.45 16.15 2.20
N LEU A 300 -14.35 16.57 1.56
CA LEU A 300 -13.19 17.15 2.26
C LEU A 300 -13.53 18.48 2.94
N TRP A 301 -14.31 19.34 2.29
CA TRP A 301 -14.81 20.58 2.88
C TRP A 301 -15.76 20.32 4.04
N LEU A 302 -16.68 19.36 3.88
CA LEU A 302 -17.57 18.93 4.97
C LEU A 302 -16.76 18.49 6.19
N LEU A 303 -15.74 17.67 5.99
CA LEU A 303 -14.86 17.22 7.07
C LEU A 303 -14.16 18.40 7.75
N ALA A 304 -13.59 19.34 6.99
CA ALA A 304 -12.89 20.49 7.55
C ALA A 304 -13.82 21.41 8.37
N HIS A 305 -15.01 21.74 7.86
CA HIS A 305 -15.98 22.56 8.58
C HIS A 305 -16.54 21.85 9.82
N PHE A 306 -16.75 20.52 9.74
CA PHE A 306 -17.21 19.74 10.89
C PHE A 306 -16.16 19.73 12.01
N ILE A 307 -14.88 19.55 11.69
CA ILE A 307 -13.78 19.61 12.66
C ILE A 307 -13.72 21.00 13.33
N ASP A 308 -13.78 22.07 12.55
CA ASP A 308 -13.71 23.45 13.07
C ASP A 308 -14.88 23.76 14.02
N MET A 309 -16.10 23.35 13.65
CA MET A 309 -17.28 23.51 14.51
C MET A 309 -17.18 22.69 15.80
N GLN A 310 -16.68 21.46 15.75
CA GLN A 310 -16.46 20.65 16.96
C GLN A 310 -15.46 21.30 17.92
N ARG A 311 -14.36 21.86 17.40
CA ARG A 311 -13.34 22.51 18.22
C ARG A 311 -13.87 23.73 18.96
N THR A 312 -14.72 24.53 18.32
CA THR A 312 -15.34 25.71 18.95
C THR A 312 -16.40 25.38 20.00
N GLN A 313 -17.07 24.24 19.88
CA GLN A 313 -18.09 23.77 20.83
C GLN A 313 -17.50 23.11 22.11
N SER A 314 -16.19 22.83 22.13
CA SER A 314 -15.54 22.01 23.16
C SER A 314 -15.38 22.71 24.51
N ARG A 315 -16.46 22.73 25.31
CA ARG A 315 -16.40 22.85 26.79
C ARG A 315 -17.21 21.79 27.56
N ALA A 316 -17.95 20.90 26.92
CA ALA A 316 -18.59 19.77 27.62
C ALA A 316 -18.91 18.62 26.63
N SER A 317 -18.26 17.47 26.82
CA SER A 317 -18.52 16.16 26.19
C SER A 317 -18.46 16.03 24.65
N CYS A 318 -17.32 15.55 24.11
CA CYS A 318 -17.31 14.88 22.81
C CYS A 318 -18.02 13.53 22.96
N SER A 319 -19.11 13.32 22.24
CA SER A 319 -19.90 12.09 22.29
C SER A 319 -19.31 11.01 21.39
N SER A 320 -19.49 9.71 21.73
CA SER A 320 -19.07 8.58 20.87
C SER A 320 -19.59 8.70 19.43
N THR A 321 -20.74 9.35 19.24
CA THR A 321 -21.34 9.66 17.93
C THR A 321 -20.54 10.68 17.11
N ASP A 322 -19.89 11.64 17.75
CA ASP A 322 -19.08 12.67 17.08
C ASP A 322 -17.83 12.05 16.45
N ILE A 323 -17.19 11.14 17.19
CA ILE A 323 -15.98 10.44 16.76
C ILE A 323 -16.31 9.45 15.65
N LYS A 324 -17.46 8.78 15.72
CA LYS A 324 -17.98 7.94 14.62
C LYS A 324 -18.19 8.74 13.34
N ALA A 325 -18.72 9.97 13.44
CA ALA A 325 -18.95 10.83 12.28
C ALA A 325 -17.63 11.25 11.61
N VAL A 326 -16.64 11.71 12.39
CA VAL A 326 -15.30 12.05 11.87
C VAL A 326 -14.62 10.82 11.28
N TYR A 327 -14.68 9.67 11.98
CA TYR A 327 -14.12 8.40 11.53
C TYR A 327 -14.66 7.97 10.17
N ASN A 328 -15.98 7.96 9.98
CA ASN A 328 -16.59 7.52 8.72
C ASN A 328 -16.20 8.43 7.54
N LEU A 329 -16.19 9.75 7.76
CA LEU A 329 -15.74 10.71 6.74
C LEU A 329 -14.26 10.53 6.42
N LEU A 330 -13.38 10.46 7.42
CA LEU A 330 -11.95 10.24 7.23
C LEU A 330 -11.67 8.91 6.52
N SER A 331 -12.35 7.83 6.89
CA SER A 331 -12.19 6.50 6.29
C SER A 331 -12.49 6.54 4.79
N SER A 332 -13.54 7.26 4.38
CA SER A 332 -13.90 7.42 2.97
C SER A 332 -12.91 8.29 2.16
N LEU A 333 -12.21 9.22 2.84
CA LEU A 333 -11.32 10.21 2.22
C LEU A 333 -9.83 9.89 2.39
N ALA A 334 -9.47 8.87 3.16
CA ALA A 334 -8.09 8.58 3.58
C ALA A 334 -7.09 8.53 2.41
N SER A 335 -7.45 7.87 1.30
CA SER A 335 -6.57 7.78 0.11
C SER A 335 -6.37 9.13 -0.59
N THR A 336 -7.39 9.97 -0.60
CA THR A 336 -7.34 11.31 -1.21
C THR A 336 -6.53 12.27 -0.34
N ILE A 337 -6.68 12.17 0.99
CA ILE A 337 -5.91 12.95 1.96
C ILE A 337 -4.42 12.59 1.88
N ASN A 338 -4.09 11.29 1.90
CA ASN A 338 -2.71 10.83 1.85
C ASN A 338 -1.98 11.28 0.56
N THR A 339 -2.61 11.08 -0.60
CA THR A 339 -2.03 11.47 -1.90
C THR A 339 -1.78 12.98 -1.98
N ARG A 340 -2.75 13.82 -1.59
CA ARG A 340 -2.62 15.28 -1.70
C ARG A 340 -1.76 15.92 -0.61
N LEU A 341 -1.64 15.33 0.57
CA LEU A 341 -0.68 15.77 1.60
C LEU A 341 0.77 15.37 1.25
N GLY A 342 0.97 14.22 0.59
CA GLY A 342 2.30 13.71 0.22
C GLY A 342 3.05 14.60 -0.78
N VAL A 343 2.34 15.17 -1.77
CA VAL A 343 2.94 16.04 -2.82
C VAL A 343 3.60 17.31 -2.24
N CYS A 344 3.17 17.80 -1.07
CA CYS A 344 3.80 18.96 -0.42
C CYS A 344 5.14 18.66 0.28
N SER A 345 5.57 17.39 0.38
CA SER A 345 6.77 17.00 1.12
C SER A 345 7.99 16.62 0.25
N SER A 346 7.82 16.43 -1.06
CA SER A 346 8.93 16.24 -2.00
C SER A 346 9.35 17.58 -2.60
N ASN A 347 10.28 18.28 -1.95
CA ASN A 347 11.06 19.33 -2.60
C ASN A 347 12.09 18.69 -3.55
N THR A 348 11.62 18.11 -4.65
CA THR A 348 12.43 17.88 -5.85
C THR A 348 11.94 18.89 -6.88
N VAL A 349 12.74 19.95 -7.07
CA VAL A 349 12.53 20.96 -8.11
C VAL A 349 12.66 20.27 -9.47
N SER A 350 11.54 19.85 -10.05
CA SER A 350 11.42 19.64 -11.49
C SER A 350 10.63 20.81 -12.05
N ASP A 351 11.37 21.84 -12.43
CA ASP A 351 10.86 23.00 -13.15
C ASP A 351 10.53 22.57 -14.58
N ASN A 352 9.25 22.25 -14.83
CA ASN A 352 8.70 22.15 -16.17
C ASN A 352 7.44 23.01 -16.19
N GLY A 353 7.58 24.23 -16.71
CA GLY A 353 6.50 25.19 -16.85
C GLY A 353 5.39 24.67 -17.74
N ASN A 354 4.21 24.50 -17.15
CA ASN A 354 2.89 24.58 -17.78
C ASN A 354 1.86 24.87 -16.67
N ASP A 355 1.85 26.13 -16.21
CA ASP A 355 0.89 26.63 -15.24
C ASP A 355 -0.45 26.93 -15.91
N SER A 356 -1.32 25.92 -15.97
CA SER A 356 -2.78 26.16 -15.98
C SER A 356 -3.63 25.01 -15.41
N ASP A 357 -3.06 23.84 -15.08
CA ASP A 357 -3.77 22.67 -14.53
C ASP A 357 -3.26 22.21 -13.13
N SER A 358 -2.41 22.98 -12.46
CA SER A 358 -1.67 22.54 -11.26
C SER A 358 -2.40 22.68 -9.90
N ASP A 359 -3.50 23.44 -9.82
CA ASP A 359 -4.16 23.78 -8.54
C ASP A 359 -5.08 22.69 -7.94
N GLU A 360 -5.54 21.70 -8.71
CA GLU A 360 -6.36 20.60 -8.15
C GLU A 360 -5.53 19.57 -7.35
N SER A 361 -4.19 19.66 -7.40
CA SER A 361 -3.30 18.69 -6.76
C SER A 361 -3.04 18.98 -5.27
N ARG A 362 -3.15 20.25 -4.84
CA ARG A 362 -2.85 20.69 -3.46
C ARG A 362 -4.12 20.89 -2.63
N LEU A 363 -4.06 20.56 -1.34
CA LEU A 363 -5.18 20.81 -0.42
C LEU A 363 -5.28 22.31 -0.09
N PRO A 364 -6.49 22.89 -0.04
CA PRO A 364 -6.71 24.25 0.43
C PRO A 364 -6.11 24.48 1.84
N SER A 365 -5.65 25.70 2.11
CA SER A 365 -4.97 26.04 3.39
C SER A 365 -5.88 25.84 4.61
N TYR A 366 -7.17 26.19 4.52
CA TYR A 366 -8.16 25.97 5.58
C TYR A 366 -8.37 24.48 5.87
N VAL A 367 -8.57 23.66 4.83
CA VAL A 367 -8.71 22.21 4.93
C VAL A 367 -7.45 21.60 5.56
N THR A 368 -6.27 22.01 5.09
CA THR A 368 -4.99 21.53 5.61
C THR A 368 -4.81 21.87 7.09
N LYS A 369 -5.13 23.10 7.50
CA LYS A 369 -5.04 23.54 8.91
C LYS A 369 -5.94 22.70 9.83
N ASN A 370 -7.19 22.46 9.44
CA ASN A 370 -8.14 21.69 10.25
C ASN A 370 -7.82 20.19 10.26
N LEU A 371 -7.35 19.63 9.14
CA LEU A 371 -6.88 18.25 9.11
C LEU A 371 -5.63 18.05 9.98
N LEU A 372 -4.66 18.97 9.94
CA LEU A 372 -3.47 18.89 10.77
C LEU A 372 -3.75 19.13 12.26
N SER A 373 -4.85 19.80 12.62
CA SER A 373 -5.24 20.01 14.02
C SER A 373 -5.60 18.70 14.71
N LEU A 374 -6.25 17.75 14.01
CA LEU A 374 -6.58 16.43 14.54
C LEU A 374 -5.36 15.66 15.06
N VAL A 375 -4.18 15.98 14.53
CA VAL A 375 -2.90 15.38 14.91
C VAL A 375 -2.11 16.27 15.87
N ASP A 376 -2.65 17.40 16.34
CA ASP A 376 -2.00 18.27 17.32
C ASP A 376 -1.98 17.63 18.71
N ARG A 377 -0.92 17.92 19.48
CA ARG A 377 -0.62 17.27 20.78
C ARG A 377 -1.77 17.40 21.76
N LYS A 378 -2.39 18.58 21.83
CA LYS A 378 -3.49 18.86 22.75
C LYS A 378 -4.76 18.10 22.41
N GLU A 379 -5.09 17.97 21.12
CA GLU A 379 -6.34 17.36 20.67
C GLU A 379 -6.36 15.85 20.95
N ILE A 380 -5.30 15.12 20.55
CA ILE A 380 -5.22 13.68 20.83
C ILE A 380 -5.23 13.40 22.34
N SER A 381 -4.47 14.18 23.14
CA SER A 381 -4.47 14.00 24.60
C SER A 381 -5.86 14.26 25.20
N SER A 382 -6.53 15.35 24.79
CA SER A 382 -7.89 15.66 25.28
C SER A 382 -8.90 14.58 24.92
N LEU A 383 -8.80 13.99 23.73
CA LEU A 383 -9.63 12.88 23.29
C LEU A 383 -9.38 11.64 24.16
N LEU A 384 -8.11 11.30 24.40
CA LEU A 384 -7.76 10.14 25.23
C LEU A 384 -8.19 10.32 26.69
N GLU A 385 -8.05 11.52 27.27
CA GLU A 385 -8.52 11.86 28.61
C GLU A 385 -10.05 11.74 28.73
N GLN A 386 -10.79 12.19 27.72
CA GLN A 386 -12.25 12.08 27.69
C GLN A 386 -12.71 10.62 27.56
N PHE A 387 -12.05 9.82 26.71
CA PHE A 387 -12.33 8.38 26.65
C PHE A 387 -11.98 7.68 27.95
N ALA A 388 -10.88 8.05 28.59
CA ALA A 388 -10.50 7.54 29.90
C ALA A 388 -11.56 7.83 30.96
N ALA A 389 -12.16 9.02 30.95
CA ALA A 389 -13.27 9.37 31.84
C ALA A 389 -14.54 8.52 31.55
N ASN A 390 -14.95 8.42 30.28
CA ASN A 390 -16.13 7.62 29.89
C ASN A 390 -15.94 6.11 30.17
N TYR A 391 -14.70 5.60 30.03
CA TYR A 391 -14.35 4.21 30.34
C TYR A 391 -14.48 3.91 31.84
N ALA A 392 -14.10 4.85 32.71
CA ALA A 392 -14.28 4.70 34.15
C ALA A 392 -15.76 4.54 34.52
N GLU A 393 -16.66 5.31 33.91
CA GLU A 393 -18.10 5.29 34.18
C GLU A 393 -18.78 4.00 33.68
N THR A 394 -18.49 3.58 32.45
CA THR A 394 -19.12 2.42 31.78
C THR A 394 -18.70 1.07 32.35
N SER A 395 -17.53 1.00 32.99
CA SER A 395 -17.00 -0.22 33.64
C SER A 395 -17.87 -0.73 34.80
N SER A 396 -18.93 -0.02 35.20
CA SER A 396 -19.99 -0.47 36.11
C SER A 396 -20.99 -1.48 35.49
N SER A 397 -21.12 -1.53 34.15
CA SER A 397 -22.22 -2.20 33.45
C SER A 397 -21.87 -3.46 32.65
N GLY A 398 -20.61 -3.90 32.64
CA GLY A 398 -20.19 -5.18 32.00
C GLY A 398 -20.26 -5.22 30.47
N ALA A 399 -20.80 -4.19 29.81
CA ALA A 399 -20.69 -4.03 28.37
C ALA A 399 -19.27 -3.57 28.01
N VAL A 400 -18.70 -4.13 26.94
CA VAL A 400 -17.52 -3.57 26.26
C VAL A 400 -17.99 -2.74 25.06
N PRO A 401 -18.27 -1.43 25.19
CA PRO A 401 -18.35 -0.57 24.03
C PRO A 401 -17.35 0.59 24.07
N ASP A 402 -17.11 1.18 22.90
CA ASP A 402 -16.26 2.33 22.55
C ASP A 402 -14.75 2.13 22.31
N ALA A 403 -14.12 1.03 22.76
CA ALA A 403 -12.70 0.77 22.40
C ALA A 403 -12.49 0.52 20.89
N SER A 404 -13.45 -0.11 20.21
CA SER A 404 -13.37 -0.40 18.77
C SER A 404 -13.54 0.84 17.88
N VAL A 405 -14.33 1.82 18.33
CA VAL A 405 -14.56 3.11 17.64
C VAL A 405 -13.31 3.96 17.72
N LEU A 406 -12.73 4.07 18.94
CA LEU A 406 -11.44 4.72 19.14
C LEU A 406 -10.35 4.06 18.29
N ALA A 407 -10.33 2.72 18.25
CA ALA A 407 -9.37 1.99 17.43
C ALA A 407 -9.54 2.25 15.94
N GLY A 408 -10.78 2.25 15.42
CA GLY A 408 -11.07 2.63 14.04
C GLY A 408 -10.61 4.05 13.73
N TYR A 409 -10.92 5.01 14.60
CA TYR A 409 -10.52 6.41 14.44
C TYR A 409 -9.00 6.58 14.38
N ILE A 410 -8.25 5.99 15.33
CA ILE A 410 -6.79 6.08 15.37
C ILE A 410 -6.15 5.40 14.16
N LEU A 411 -6.61 4.21 13.76
CA LEU A 411 -6.08 3.52 12.58
C LEU A 411 -6.22 4.37 11.31
N VAL A 412 -7.38 5.03 11.16
CA VAL A 412 -7.60 5.94 10.03
C VAL A 412 -6.73 7.19 10.13
N LEU A 413 -6.51 7.75 11.32
CA LEU A 413 -5.59 8.88 11.51
C LEU A 413 -4.14 8.52 11.12
N ILE A 414 -3.64 7.37 11.58
CA ILE A 414 -2.30 6.87 11.24
C ILE A 414 -2.14 6.76 9.72
N ARG A 415 -3.21 6.33 9.03
CA ARG A 415 -3.24 6.19 7.57
C ARG A 415 -3.31 7.52 6.83
N CYS A 416 -4.10 8.48 7.33
CA CYS A 416 -4.22 9.80 6.71
C CYS A 416 -2.93 10.62 6.87
N PHE A 417 -2.17 10.40 7.95
CA PHE A 417 -0.98 11.18 8.29
C PHE A 417 0.25 10.30 8.55
N PRO A 418 0.79 9.60 7.54
CA PRO A 418 1.92 8.68 7.72
C PRO A 418 3.16 9.36 8.31
N ASN A 419 3.44 10.61 7.92
CA ASN A 419 4.57 11.40 8.41
C ASN A 419 4.48 11.76 9.91
N LYS A 420 3.27 11.76 10.49
CA LYS A 420 3.02 12.01 11.92
C LYS A 420 2.61 10.74 12.68
N SER A 421 2.69 9.58 12.03
CA SER A 421 2.22 8.32 12.62
C SER A 421 2.97 7.97 13.91
N ASP A 422 4.27 8.25 13.97
CA ASP A 422 5.07 8.01 15.18
C ASP A 422 4.70 8.93 16.34
N ASP A 423 4.29 10.17 16.07
CA ASP A 423 3.78 11.09 17.11
C ASP A 423 2.44 10.59 17.67
N ILE A 424 1.55 10.11 16.80
CA ILE A 424 0.25 9.53 17.21
C ILE A 424 0.47 8.30 18.08
N ARG A 425 1.32 7.37 17.63
CA ARG A 425 1.66 6.15 18.39
C ARG A 425 2.36 6.48 19.71
N MET A 426 3.24 7.48 19.73
CA MET A 426 3.91 7.93 20.96
C MET A 426 2.92 8.46 21.99
N ARG A 427 1.89 9.21 21.58
CA ARG A 427 0.85 9.70 22.50
C ARG A 427 0.04 8.56 23.11
N LEU A 428 -0.31 7.56 22.31
CA LEU A 428 -1.00 6.37 22.81
C LEU A 428 -0.12 5.55 23.75
N TYR A 429 1.18 5.48 23.46
CA TYR A 429 2.15 4.85 24.35
C TYR A 429 2.25 5.55 25.72
N LEU A 430 2.18 6.89 25.74
CA LEU A 430 2.22 7.68 26.98
C LEU A 430 0.88 7.73 27.73
N ALA A 431 -0.24 7.41 27.07
CA ALA A 431 -1.58 7.52 27.65
C ALA A 431 -1.90 6.43 28.69
N ASP A 432 -2.52 6.86 29.79
CA ASP A 432 -2.99 6.01 30.88
C ASP A 432 -4.50 6.10 31.03
N PHE A 433 -5.13 4.93 31.16
CA PHE A 433 -6.57 4.79 31.35
C PHE A 433 -6.85 4.38 32.81
N PRO A 434 -7.76 5.07 33.53
CA PRO A 434 -8.15 4.69 34.87
C PRO A 434 -8.90 3.35 34.84
N CYS A 435 -8.47 2.40 35.66
CA CYS A 435 -9.11 1.09 35.83
C CYS A 435 -9.31 0.80 37.32
N ARG A 436 -10.20 -0.15 37.66
CA ARG A 436 -10.51 -0.53 39.06
C ARG A 436 -9.28 -0.99 39.86
N ALA A 437 -8.23 -1.45 39.19
CA ALA A 437 -6.97 -1.93 39.79
C ALA A 437 -5.81 -0.90 39.72
N GLY A 438 -6.03 0.32 39.21
CA GLY A 438 -5.01 1.36 39.03
C GLY A 438 -5.00 1.96 37.61
N LYS A 439 -3.96 2.75 37.29
CA LYS A 439 -3.74 3.28 35.93
C LYS A 439 -3.24 2.18 35.00
N LEU A 440 -3.95 1.92 33.91
CA LEU A 440 -3.61 0.92 32.89
C LEU A 440 -3.11 1.60 31.61
N PRO A 441 -1.94 1.22 31.07
CA PRO A 441 -1.49 1.74 29.78
C PRO A 441 -2.45 1.39 28.64
N ALA A 442 -2.58 2.27 27.65
CA ALA A 442 -3.42 2.07 26.47
C ALA A 442 -3.22 0.69 25.80
N ILE A 443 -1.97 0.25 25.69
CA ILE A 443 -1.60 -1.00 25.01
C ILE A 443 -2.16 -2.22 25.74
N LYS A 444 -2.09 -2.24 27.08
CA LYS A 444 -2.65 -3.33 27.88
C LYS A 444 -4.17 -3.36 27.79
N LEU A 445 -4.81 -2.19 27.73
CA LEU A 445 -6.25 -2.08 27.50
C LEU A 445 -6.65 -2.70 26.15
N PHE A 446 -5.93 -2.37 25.07
CA PHE A 446 -6.22 -2.93 23.76
C PHE A 446 -5.83 -4.41 23.63
N TRP A 447 -4.81 -4.88 24.34
CA TRP A 447 -4.49 -6.30 24.47
C TRP A 447 -5.63 -7.08 25.16
N ASP A 448 -6.08 -6.61 26.32
CA ASP A 448 -7.19 -7.24 27.07
C ASP A 448 -8.48 -7.26 26.25
N ALA A 449 -8.72 -6.22 25.45
CA ALA A 449 -9.84 -6.16 24.51
C ALA A 449 -9.64 -7.15 23.34
N ALA A 450 -8.44 -7.23 22.76
CA ALA A 450 -8.11 -8.12 21.65
C ALA A 450 -8.24 -9.61 22.04
N VAL A 451 -7.74 -10.01 23.21
CA VAL A 451 -7.79 -11.40 23.68
C VAL A 451 -9.23 -11.88 23.92
N LYS A 452 -10.15 -10.98 24.27
CA LYS A 452 -11.58 -11.29 24.48
C LYS A 452 -12.39 -11.43 23.18
N THR A 453 -11.81 -11.09 22.03
CA THR A 453 -12.52 -11.18 20.73
C THR A 453 -12.76 -12.63 20.30
N GLN A 454 -13.82 -12.85 19.51
CA GLN A 454 -14.05 -14.15 18.89
C GLN A 454 -12.99 -14.46 17.83
N VAL A 455 -12.48 -13.43 17.13
CA VAL A 455 -11.35 -13.52 16.20
C VAL A 455 -10.13 -14.17 16.87
N PHE A 456 -9.69 -13.68 18.03
CA PHE A 456 -8.48 -14.17 18.70
C PHE A 456 -8.62 -15.62 19.18
N SER A 457 -9.74 -15.93 19.85
CA SER A 457 -10.00 -17.28 20.38
C SER A 457 -10.12 -18.34 19.28
N ARG A 458 -10.78 -18.04 18.15
CA ARG A 458 -10.94 -19.00 17.04
C ARG A 458 -9.64 -19.27 16.28
N ILE A 459 -8.78 -18.27 16.10
CA ILE A 459 -7.51 -18.42 15.38
C ILE A 459 -6.50 -19.25 16.19
N ILE A 460 -6.49 -19.11 17.52
CA ILE A 460 -5.62 -19.89 18.40
C ILE A 460 -6.07 -21.35 18.53
N SER A 461 -7.38 -21.60 18.61
CA SER A 461 -7.91 -22.91 18.98
C SER A 461 -7.62 -24.02 17.98
N ASN A 462 -7.54 -23.70 16.69
CA ASN A 462 -7.34 -24.70 15.63
C ASN A 462 -6.59 -24.09 14.44
N GLU A 463 -5.41 -24.64 14.13
CA GLU A 463 -4.60 -24.19 12.99
C GLU A 463 -5.40 -24.32 11.68
N ASN A 464 -6.12 -25.43 11.49
CA ASN A 464 -6.85 -25.75 10.26
C ASN A 464 -8.14 -24.94 10.04
N SER A 465 -8.75 -24.39 11.11
CA SER A 465 -10.04 -23.70 11.00
C SER A 465 -9.94 -22.22 10.65
N THR A 466 -8.74 -21.63 10.72
CA THR A 466 -8.52 -20.20 10.47
C THR A 466 -8.99 -19.79 9.07
N LEU A 467 -8.72 -20.61 8.05
CA LEU A 467 -9.20 -20.37 6.69
C LEU A 467 -10.73 -20.29 6.61
N ASN A 468 -11.42 -21.30 7.12
CA ASN A 468 -12.88 -21.37 7.10
C ASN A 468 -13.50 -20.18 7.83
N PHE A 469 -12.87 -19.71 8.91
CA PHE A 469 -13.31 -18.53 9.63
C PHE A 469 -13.17 -17.24 8.80
N LEU A 470 -12.03 -17.03 8.12
CA LEU A 470 -11.83 -15.86 7.26
C LEU A 470 -12.78 -15.84 6.05
N LEU A 471 -13.08 -17.01 5.47
CA LEU A 471 -14.05 -17.14 4.38
C LEU A 471 -15.50 -16.84 4.80
N GLN A 472 -15.84 -17.00 6.08
CA GLN A 472 -17.17 -16.71 6.63
C GLN A 472 -17.43 -15.21 6.88
N ARG A 473 -16.52 -14.29 6.55
CA ARG A 473 -16.67 -12.86 6.87
C ARG A 473 -18.00 -12.23 6.41
N ASN A 474 -18.50 -12.61 5.23
CA ASN A 474 -19.71 -12.02 4.64
C ASN A 474 -20.96 -12.39 5.46
N TYR A 475 -20.94 -13.53 6.15
CA TYR A 475 -22.00 -13.91 7.09
C TYR A 475 -22.04 -12.94 8.29
N PHE A 476 -20.88 -12.58 8.85
CA PHE A 476 -20.79 -11.67 9.98
C PHE A 476 -21.03 -10.19 9.60
N GLN A 477 -20.73 -9.81 8.35
CA GLN A 477 -20.99 -8.47 7.82
C GLN A 477 -22.45 -8.27 7.37
N SER A 478 -23.17 -9.32 6.97
CA SER A 478 -24.55 -9.22 6.47
C SER A 478 -25.62 -9.26 7.56
N THR A 479 -25.29 -9.72 8.77
CA THR A 479 -26.19 -9.68 9.93
C THR A 479 -26.51 -8.27 10.43
N SER A 480 -25.84 -7.23 9.93
CA SER A 480 -26.06 -5.81 10.27
C SER A 480 -26.83 -5.05 9.17
N ALA A 481 -28.07 -5.46 8.90
CA ALA A 481 -28.97 -4.74 7.99
C ALA A 481 -29.49 -3.39 8.55
N THR A 482 -29.14 -3.04 9.80
CA THR A 482 -29.66 -1.88 10.53
C THR A 482 -28.53 -1.01 11.10
N GLY A 483 -27.73 -0.34 10.26
CA GLY A 483 -26.90 0.83 10.64
C GLY A 483 -25.89 0.69 11.82
N SER A 484 -25.75 -0.48 12.43
CA SER A 484 -24.82 -0.77 13.52
C SER A 484 -23.52 -1.33 12.95
N ASP A 485 -22.38 -0.84 13.42
CA ASP A 485 -21.04 -1.37 13.09
C ASP A 485 -21.05 -2.91 13.17
N SER A 486 -20.57 -3.60 12.12
CA SER A 486 -20.53 -5.06 12.13
C SER A 486 -19.63 -5.55 13.27
N THR A 487 -20.02 -6.63 13.94
CA THR A 487 -19.21 -7.20 15.03
C THR A 487 -17.81 -7.56 14.54
N TRP A 488 -17.72 -8.09 13.30
CA TRP A 488 -16.47 -8.35 12.59
C TRP A 488 -15.55 -7.12 12.51
N ASP A 489 -16.05 -6.00 11.98
CA ASP A 489 -15.24 -4.79 11.83
C ASP A 489 -14.79 -4.26 13.18
N SER A 490 -15.65 -4.35 14.20
CA SER A 490 -15.33 -3.89 15.54
C SER A 490 -14.19 -4.69 16.19
N GLU A 491 -14.18 -6.01 16.05
CA GLU A 491 -13.14 -6.89 16.62
C GLU A 491 -11.80 -6.70 15.90
N TRP A 492 -11.80 -6.65 14.56
CA TRP A 492 -10.57 -6.47 13.79
C TRP A 492 -9.94 -5.09 13.99
N ARG A 493 -10.72 -4.01 14.15
CA ARG A 493 -10.19 -2.67 14.44
C ARG A 493 -9.38 -2.68 15.73
N THR A 494 -9.89 -3.34 16.77
CA THR A 494 -9.19 -3.50 18.06
C THR A 494 -7.91 -4.32 17.92
N VAL A 495 -7.98 -5.48 17.24
CA VAL A 495 -6.81 -6.35 17.03
C VAL A 495 -5.72 -5.62 16.24
N LEU A 496 -6.07 -4.93 15.15
CA LEU A 496 -5.11 -4.24 14.30
C LEU A 496 -4.47 -3.04 14.98
N LEU A 497 -5.24 -2.26 15.75
CA LEU A 497 -4.65 -1.17 16.54
C LEU A 497 -3.67 -1.74 17.57
N PHE A 498 -4.06 -2.79 18.30
CA PHE A 498 -3.16 -3.43 19.25
C PHE A 498 -1.85 -3.85 18.57
N LEU A 499 -1.91 -4.51 17.41
CA LEU A 499 -0.71 -4.95 16.69
C LEU A 499 0.15 -3.78 16.21
N GLU A 500 -0.43 -2.70 15.68
CA GLU A 500 0.29 -1.48 15.29
C GLU A 500 1.01 -0.85 16.49
N LEU A 501 0.33 -0.73 17.63
CA LEU A 501 0.93 -0.20 18.86
C LEU A 501 2.00 -1.13 19.42
N TYR A 502 1.77 -2.43 19.35
CA TYR A 502 2.73 -3.41 19.84
C TYR A 502 3.99 -3.44 18.98
N VAL A 503 3.86 -3.42 17.65
CA VAL A 503 4.99 -3.25 16.71
C VAL A 503 5.80 -1.99 17.04
N PHE A 504 5.13 -0.88 17.35
CA PHE A 504 5.80 0.35 17.75
C PHE A 504 6.57 0.21 19.07
N ILE A 505 6.00 -0.46 20.07
CA ILE A 505 6.72 -0.76 21.33
C ILE A 505 7.91 -1.66 21.05
N LEU A 506 7.73 -2.74 20.28
CA LEU A 506 8.81 -3.66 19.95
C LEU A 506 9.96 -2.92 19.23
N ARG A 507 9.69 -1.84 18.51
CA ARG A 507 10.73 -1.00 17.89
C ARG A 507 11.49 -0.15 18.93
N LEU A 508 10.83 0.29 19.99
CA LEU A 508 11.39 1.14 21.05
C LEU A 508 12.02 0.36 22.22
N THR A 509 11.69 -0.93 22.36
CA THR A 509 12.24 -1.78 23.42
C THR A 509 13.60 -2.33 23.03
N ASP A 510 14.58 -2.21 23.92
CA ASP A 510 15.81 -3.00 23.83
C ASP A 510 15.57 -4.42 24.39
N ASP A 511 16.53 -5.31 24.17
CA ASP A 511 16.41 -6.71 24.58
C ASP A 511 16.50 -6.86 26.11
N GLU A 512 17.28 -6.06 26.83
CA GLU A 512 17.35 -6.13 28.30
C GLU A 512 16.00 -5.79 28.92
N ASP A 513 15.36 -4.69 28.51
CA ASP A 513 14.02 -4.32 28.95
C ASP A 513 12.98 -5.43 28.64
N PHE A 514 13.05 -6.02 27.45
CA PHE A 514 12.13 -7.08 27.03
C PHE A 514 12.30 -8.37 27.86
N PHE A 515 13.54 -8.82 28.06
CA PHE A 515 13.83 -10.07 28.79
C PHE A 515 13.74 -9.91 30.32
N ASN A 516 13.98 -8.73 30.87
CA ASN A 516 13.81 -8.47 32.31
C ASN A 516 12.34 -8.62 32.73
N VAL A 517 11.39 -8.20 31.87
CA VAL A 517 9.96 -8.41 32.10
C VAL A 517 9.60 -9.90 32.04
N LEU A 518 10.16 -10.63 31.08
CA LEU A 518 9.91 -12.07 30.90
C LEU A 518 10.38 -12.93 32.10
N THR A 519 11.52 -12.56 32.69
CA THR A 519 12.15 -13.33 33.78
C THR A 519 11.63 -12.95 35.17
N GLY A 520 10.74 -11.96 35.29
CA GLY A 520 10.22 -11.47 36.56
C GLY A 520 11.27 -10.82 37.48
N ARG A 521 12.49 -10.58 36.97
CA ARG A 521 13.59 -9.93 37.71
C ARG A 521 13.39 -8.41 37.68
N SER A 522 12.35 -7.91 38.32
CA SER A 522 12.29 -6.50 38.69
C SER A 522 13.29 -6.29 39.83
N LEU A 523 14.46 -5.73 39.54
CA LEU A 523 15.36 -5.22 40.58
C LEU A 523 14.56 -4.23 41.44
N ASN A 524 14.35 -4.58 42.72
CA ASN A 524 13.49 -3.89 43.70
C ASN A 524 13.88 -2.42 44.03
N THR A 525 14.66 -1.74 43.20
CA THR A 525 15.29 -0.45 43.55
C THR A 525 15.01 0.70 42.58
N LYS A 526 14.30 0.49 41.46
CA LYS A 526 13.90 1.58 40.54
C LYS A 526 12.45 1.46 40.07
N PRO A 527 11.72 2.58 39.84
CA PRO A 527 10.39 2.54 39.25
C PRO A 527 10.45 1.89 37.86
N ALA A 528 9.51 1.00 37.57
CA ALA A 528 9.45 0.29 36.29
C ALA A 528 9.38 1.30 35.13
N SER A 529 10.27 1.16 34.14
CA SER A 529 10.27 2.01 32.95
C SER A 529 8.92 1.90 32.22
N ARG A 530 8.47 2.96 31.55
CA ARG A 530 7.22 2.94 30.77
C ARG A 530 7.19 1.77 29.77
N VAL A 531 8.35 1.47 29.20
CA VAL A 531 8.59 0.32 28.31
C VAL A 531 8.29 -1.00 29.00
N SER A 532 8.85 -1.22 30.19
CA SER A 532 8.62 -2.43 30.99
C SER A 532 7.13 -2.62 31.31
N VAL A 533 6.43 -1.55 31.69
CA VAL A 533 5.00 -1.59 32.02
C VAL A 533 4.13 -1.94 30.80
N CYS A 534 4.54 -1.57 29.58
CA CYS A 534 3.80 -1.83 28.35
C CYS A 534 4.14 -3.19 27.69
N THR A 535 5.13 -3.91 28.18
CA THR A 535 5.55 -5.20 27.62
C THR A 535 4.63 -6.33 28.12
N LEU A 536 4.40 -7.33 27.27
CA LEU A 536 3.54 -8.48 27.58
C LEU A 536 4.32 -9.57 28.36
N PRO A 537 3.67 -10.29 29.30
CA PRO A 537 4.28 -11.43 29.97
C PRO A 537 4.45 -12.64 29.03
N LEU A 538 5.25 -13.63 29.46
CA LEU A 538 5.60 -14.81 28.64
C LEU A 538 4.38 -15.59 28.11
N GLU A 539 3.37 -15.81 28.94
CA GLU A 539 2.17 -16.57 28.56
C GLU A 539 1.36 -15.83 27.48
N ASP A 540 1.24 -14.52 27.59
CA ASP A 540 0.57 -13.67 26.60
C ASP A 540 1.36 -13.59 25.29
N LEU A 541 2.69 -13.53 25.37
CA LEU A 541 3.59 -13.61 24.22
C LEU A 541 3.48 -14.94 23.48
N LYS A 542 3.32 -16.05 24.22
CA LYS A 542 3.08 -17.37 23.62
C LYS A 542 1.74 -17.41 22.89
N ARG A 543 0.67 -16.84 23.46
CA ARG A 543 -0.64 -16.74 22.80
C ARG A 543 -0.60 -15.84 21.58
N LEU A 544 0.04 -14.68 21.68
CA LEU A 544 0.21 -13.74 20.57
C LEU A 544 1.02 -14.35 19.42
N SER A 545 2.15 -15.01 19.72
CA SER A 545 2.96 -15.67 18.70
C SER A 545 2.20 -16.80 18.02
N LEU A 546 1.40 -17.60 18.75
CA LEU A 546 0.54 -18.63 18.15
C LEU A 546 -0.54 -18.04 17.25
N PHE A 547 -1.20 -16.96 17.69
CA PHE A 547 -2.16 -16.21 16.89
C PHE A 547 -1.54 -15.69 15.58
N LEU A 548 -0.39 -15.02 15.66
CA LEU A 548 0.33 -14.47 14.51
C LEU A 548 0.84 -15.57 13.57
N LYS A 549 1.34 -16.68 14.12
CA LYS A 549 1.83 -17.83 13.35
C LYS A 549 0.71 -18.45 12.53
N ASN A 550 -0.44 -18.72 13.15
CA ASN A 550 -1.61 -19.33 12.49
C ASN A 550 -2.20 -18.39 11.43
N LEU A 551 -2.45 -17.14 11.82
CA LEU A 551 -3.02 -16.14 10.91
C LEU A 551 -2.08 -15.87 9.74
N GLY A 552 -0.80 -15.55 10.03
CA GLY A 552 0.22 -15.30 9.02
C GLY A 552 0.31 -16.45 8.02
N PHE A 553 0.44 -17.69 8.49
CA PHE A 553 0.52 -18.85 7.61
C PHE A 553 -0.69 -18.97 6.67
N THR A 554 -1.92 -18.84 7.20
CA THR A 554 -3.13 -18.92 6.37
C THR A 554 -3.23 -17.80 5.34
N LEU A 555 -2.76 -16.59 5.67
CA LEU A 555 -2.77 -15.48 4.72
C LEU A 555 -1.88 -15.80 3.53
N TYR A 556 -0.65 -16.27 3.75
CA TYR A 556 0.29 -16.56 2.66
C TYR A 556 -0.07 -17.84 1.90
N ASN A 557 -0.33 -18.94 2.61
CA ASN A 557 -0.54 -20.25 2.00
C ASN A 557 -1.89 -20.36 1.25
N ASN A 558 -2.91 -19.58 1.64
CA ASN A 558 -4.24 -19.65 1.06
C ASN A 558 -4.69 -18.32 0.41
N ALA A 559 -3.73 -17.50 -0.02
CA ALA A 559 -3.98 -16.19 -0.63
C ALA A 559 -4.96 -16.28 -1.82
N ALA A 560 -4.81 -17.27 -2.70
CA ALA A 560 -5.66 -17.45 -3.87
C ALA A 560 -7.13 -17.73 -3.49
N GLU A 561 -7.38 -18.54 -2.46
CA GLU A 561 -8.73 -18.88 -1.99
C GLU A 561 -9.42 -17.66 -1.37
N LEU A 562 -8.69 -16.88 -0.56
CA LEU A 562 -9.19 -15.66 0.06
C LEU A 562 -9.53 -14.57 -0.96
N LEU A 563 -8.69 -14.40 -2.00
CA LEU A 563 -8.92 -13.42 -3.07
C LEU A 563 -10.04 -13.86 -4.02
N ARG A 564 -10.27 -15.16 -4.22
CA ARG A 564 -11.35 -15.68 -5.08
C ARG A 564 -12.74 -15.58 -4.46
N ALA A 565 -12.86 -15.68 -3.13
CA ALA A 565 -14.13 -15.66 -2.43
C ALA A 565 -14.96 -14.37 -2.66
N ASP A 566 -14.33 -13.26 -3.04
CA ASP A 566 -15.03 -12.00 -3.38
C ASP A 566 -15.53 -11.91 -4.82
N ASN A 567 -14.99 -12.69 -5.75
CA ASN A 567 -15.42 -12.58 -7.16
C ASN A 567 -16.78 -13.26 -7.42
N THR A 568 -17.21 -14.17 -6.54
CA THR A 568 -18.46 -14.93 -6.67
C THR A 568 -19.70 -14.17 -6.18
N THR A 569 -19.54 -12.99 -5.56
CA THR A 569 -20.63 -12.15 -5.05
C THR A 569 -21.16 -11.14 -6.07
N SER A 570 -20.62 -11.11 -7.30
CA SER A 570 -21.37 -10.56 -8.43
C SER A 570 -22.55 -11.50 -8.71
N ARG A 571 -23.73 -11.13 -8.16
CA ARG A 571 -25.04 -11.85 -8.23
C ARG A 571 -25.10 -12.94 -9.31
N PRO A 572 -25.42 -14.20 -8.98
CA PRO A 572 -25.75 -15.18 -10.01
C PRO A 572 -26.98 -14.67 -10.75
N ARG A 573 -26.81 -14.27 -12.01
CA ARG A 573 -27.95 -14.05 -12.91
C ARG A 573 -28.71 -15.37 -12.98
N SER A 574 -29.99 -15.31 -12.60
CA SER A 574 -30.89 -16.46 -12.64
C SER A 574 -30.83 -17.14 -14.01
N MET A 575 -30.76 -18.47 -14.02
CA MET A 575 -30.75 -19.37 -15.19
C MET A 575 -32.01 -19.28 -16.07
N THR A 576 -32.87 -18.29 -15.87
CA THR A 576 -34.15 -18.13 -16.57
C THR A 576 -34.10 -17.11 -17.72
N ASP A 577 -32.98 -16.43 -17.92
CA ASP A 577 -32.85 -15.34 -18.92
C ASP A 577 -32.13 -15.74 -20.22
N GLN A 578 -31.86 -17.05 -20.42
CA GLN A 578 -31.18 -17.54 -21.63
C GLN A 578 -32.12 -17.94 -22.79
N THR A 579 -33.44 -17.82 -22.65
CA THR A 579 -34.38 -18.36 -23.64
C THR A 579 -35.21 -17.35 -24.43
N PHE A 580 -35.15 -16.05 -24.15
CA PHE A 580 -35.82 -15.06 -25.00
C PHE A 580 -34.93 -13.85 -25.26
N GLY A 581 -34.43 -13.75 -26.49
CA GLY A 581 -33.66 -12.60 -26.95
C GLY A 581 -34.50 -11.33 -26.95
N GLN A 582 -34.11 -10.36 -26.12
CA GLN A 582 -34.51 -8.97 -26.28
C GLN A 582 -33.30 -8.02 -26.15
N SER A 583 -33.30 -7.09 -27.10
CA SER A 583 -32.35 -6.03 -27.44
C SER A 583 -31.50 -5.44 -26.30
N ALA A 584 -30.19 -5.56 -26.44
CA ALA A 584 -29.20 -4.90 -25.59
C ALA A 584 -29.08 -3.41 -25.94
N SER A 585 -29.41 -2.53 -24.99
CA SER A 585 -28.97 -1.14 -24.98
C SER A 585 -27.51 -1.07 -24.52
N ASN A 586 -26.68 -0.35 -25.29
CA ASN A 586 -25.27 -0.04 -25.04
C ASN A 586 -24.95 0.27 -23.56
N SER A 587 -24.23 -0.62 -22.89
CA SER A 587 -23.40 -0.29 -21.73
C SER A 587 -21.94 -0.64 -22.04
N ARG A 588 -21.08 0.37 -21.95
CA ARG A 588 -19.63 0.25 -22.11
C ARG A 588 -19.08 -0.82 -21.17
N SER A 589 -18.35 -1.76 -21.76
CA SER A 589 -17.52 -2.76 -21.10
C SER A 589 -16.65 -2.12 -19.99
N ARG A 590 -16.93 -2.45 -18.73
CA ARG A 590 -16.06 -2.16 -17.59
C ARG A 590 -14.99 -3.27 -17.56
N ARG A 591 -13.71 -2.90 -17.62
CA ARG A 591 -12.58 -3.83 -17.40
C ARG A 591 -12.82 -4.56 -16.06
N PRO A 592 -12.56 -5.88 -15.96
CA PRO A 592 -12.67 -6.58 -14.68
C PRO A 592 -11.66 -5.99 -13.70
N GLU A 593 -12.15 -5.48 -12.57
CA GLU A 593 -11.30 -5.01 -11.46
C GLU A 593 -10.56 -6.23 -10.85
N PRO A 594 -9.31 -6.05 -10.37
CA PRO A 594 -8.54 -7.14 -9.77
C PRO A 594 -9.24 -7.66 -8.50
N PRO A 595 -9.12 -8.96 -8.17
CA PRO A 595 -9.70 -9.52 -6.96
C PRO A 595 -9.10 -8.83 -5.73
N SER A 596 -9.94 -8.18 -4.91
CA SER A 596 -9.52 -7.44 -3.73
C SER A 596 -10.16 -7.98 -2.46
N PHE A 597 -9.39 -8.64 -1.60
CA PHE A 597 -9.83 -8.98 -0.25
C PHE A 597 -9.60 -7.78 0.68
N SER A 598 -10.64 -7.29 1.36
CA SER A 598 -10.51 -6.28 2.43
C SER A 598 -11.03 -6.86 3.74
N VAL A 599 -10.24 -6.73 4.82
CA VAL A 599 -10.66 -7.20 6.16
C VAL A 599 -11.65 -6.24 6.79
N ILE A 600 -11.35 -4.94 6.70
CA ILE A 600 -12.18 -3.81 7.12
C ILE A 600 -12.16 -2.80 5.97
N SER A 601 -13.22 -1.99 5.85
CA SER A 601 -13.26 -0.84 4.94
C SER A 601 -11.98 0.00 5.06
N GLY A 602 -11.22 0.08 3.97
CA GLY A 602 -9.97 0.83 3.90
C GLY A 602 -8.72 -0.02 4.00
N ILE A 603 -8.68 -1.10 4.78
CA ILE A 603 -7.48 -1.93 4.92
C ILE A 603 -7.51 -3.03 3.86
N ASP A 604 -6.65 -2.90 2.86
CA ASP A 604 -6.50 -3.92 1.82
C ASP A 604 -5.77 -5.16 2.36
N TYR A 605 -5.82 -6.24 1.57
CA TYR A 605 -5.14 -7.49 1.91
C TYR A 605 -3.62 -7.32 2.10
N GLY A 606 -2.99 -6.38 1.39
CA GLY A 606 -1.55 -6.13 1.47
C GLY A 606 -1.13 -5.46 2.79
N GLU A 607 -1.81 -4.38 3.17
CA GLU A 607 -1.65 -3.68 4.45
C GLU A 607 -1.92 -4.64 5.61
N PHE A 608 -3.00 -5.44 5.52
CA PHE A 608 -3.31 -6.45 6.52
C PHE A 608 -2.19 -7.47 6.70
N LYS A 609 -1.75 -8.08 5.60
CA LYS A 609 -0.63 -9.03 5.54
C LYS A 609 0.65 -8.43 6.12
N LYS A 610 0.92 -7.15 5.84
CA LYS A 610 2.10 -6.42 6.32
C LYS A 610 2.11 -6.21 7.84
N ILE A 611 0.98 -5.84 8.45
CA ILE A 611 0.89 -5.62 9.91
C ILE A 611 1.17 -6.93 10.65
N ILE A 612 0.50 -8.02 10.25
CA ILE A 612 0.68 -9.35 10.87
C ILE A 612 2.12 -9.83 10.71
N LEU A 613 2.67 -9.75 9.49
CA LEU A 613 4.03 -10.20 9.20
C LEU A 613 5.06 -9.42 10.00
N THR A 614 4.88 -8.09 10.10
CA THR A 614 5.79 -7.21 10.84
C THR A 614 5.86 -7.61 12.31
N ALA A 615 4.72 -7.77 12.97
CA ALA A 615 4.66 -8.16 14.38
C ALA A 615 5.33 -9.52 14.61
N MET A 616 5.05 -10.47 13.72
CA MET A 616 5.60 -11.82 13.81
C MET A 616 7.11 -11.86 13.62
N ARG A 617 7.65 -11.16 12.60
CA ARG A 617 9.10 -11.09 12.35
C ARG A 617 9.86 -10.45 13.50
N MET A 618 9.36 -9.34 14.04
CA MET A 618 10.03 -8.66 15.17
C MET A 618 10.09 -9.54 16.43
N LEU A 619 9.07 -10.38 16.66
CA LEU A 619 9.08 -11.37 17.74
C LEU A 619 10.04 -12.53 17.45
N TYR A 620 10.05 -13.04 16.22
CA TYR A 620 10.97 -14.10 15.79
C TYR A 620 12.44 -13.64 15.85
N GLU A 621 12.75 -12.43 15.38
CA GLU A 621 14.11 -11.85 15.43
C GLU A 621 14.63 -11.82 16.87
N ARG A 622 13.79 -11.46 17.85
CA ARG A 622 14.16 -11.53 19.27
C ARG A 622 14.39 -12.93 19.77
N ASP A 623 13.48 -13.84 19.46
CA ASP A 623 13.58 -15.24 19.87
C ASP A 623 14.82 -15.92 19.25
N SER A 624 15.19 -15.50 18.03
CA SER A 624 16.40 -15.96 17.35
C SER A 624 17.69 -15.46 17.99
N ARG A 625 17.69 -14.25 18.57
CA ARG A 625 18.84 -13.71 19.33
C ARG A 625 18.97 -14.36 20.71
N ARG A 626 17.85 -14.51 21.42
CA ARG A 626 17.78 -15.17 22.73
C ARG A 626 16.44 -15.89 22.86
N SER A 627 16.49 -17.22 22.81
CA SER A 627 15.29 -18.07 22.84
C SER A 627 14.49 -17.88 24.12
N PHE A 628 13.21 -17.58 23.98
CA PHE A 628 12.23 -17.56 25.08
C PHE A 628 11.01 -18.45 24.80
N LEU A 629 10.86 -18.94 23.57
CA LEU A 629 9.88 -19.94 23.18
C LEU A 629 10.52 -21.34 23.08
N PRO A 630 9.74 -22.43 23.22
CA PRO A 630 10.25 -23.79 23.07
C PRO A 630 10.87 -24.03 21.68
N SER A 631 11.84 -24.95 21.61
CA SER A 631 12.42 -25.37 20.33
C SER A 631 11.33 -25.91 19.39
N GLY A 632 11.34 -25.44 18.14
CA GLY A 632 10.35 -25.82 17.14
C GLY A 632 9.00 -25.10 17.21
N HIS A 633 8.78 -24.16 18.15
CA HIS A 633 7.51 -23.41 18.27
C HIS A 633 7.05 -22.74 16.96
N TRP A 634 8.01 -22.22 16.19
CA TRP A 634 7.78 -21.53 14.93
C TRP A 634 7.57 -22.46 13.72
N LEU A 635 7.97 -23.74 13.83
CA LEU A 635 7.90 -24.68 12.73
C LEU A 635 6.44 -25.07 12.40
N MET A 636 6.17 -25.25 11.10
CA MET A 636 4.87 -25.66 10.55
C MET A 636 4.98 -27.02 9.84
N THR A 637 5.73 -27.96 10.42
CA THR A 637 6.02 -29.28 9.82
C THR A 637 4.79 -30.16 9.61
N SER A 638 3.72 -29.97 10.39
CA SER A 638 2.45 -30.69 10.21
C SER A 638 1.68 -30.32 8.94
N ARG A 639 2.01 -29.18 8.31
CA ARG A 639 1.33 -28.65 7.11
C ARG A 639 2.03 -28.96 5.81
N PHE A 640 3.28 -29.40 5.89
CA PHE A 640 4.12 -29.66 4.72
C PHE A 640 4.56 -31.11 4.68
N ASP A 641 4.33 -31.76 3.54
CA ASP A 641 5.25 -32.79 3.08
C ASP A 641 6.53 -32.08 2.60
N MET A 642 7.64 -32.25 3.32
CA MET A 642 8.85 -31.44 3.11
C MET A 642 9.51 -31.72 1.76
N ASP A 643 9.50 -32.97 1.29
CA ASP A 643 10.11 -33.33 0.02
C ASP A 643 9.25 -32.86 -1.16
N GLY A 644 7.93 -33.06 -1.06
CA GLY A 644 6.96 -32.49 -2.00
C GLY A 644 6.92 -30.96 -1.99
N PHE A 645 7.24 -30.32 -0.86
CA PHE A 645 7.40 -28.87 -0.76
C PHE A 645 8.66 -28.39 -1.49
N THR A 646 9.82 -29.03 -1.25
CA THR A 646 11.07 -28.65 -1.93
C THR A 646 10.94 -28.78 -3.45
N ALA A 647 10.44 -29.91 -3.95
CA ALA A 647 10.24 -30.10 -5.39
C ALA A 647 9.27 -29.07 -6.00
N ALA A 648 8.19 -28.74 -5.27
CA ALA A 648 7.21 -27.74 -5.70
C ALA A 648 7.80 -26.33 -5.80
N VAL A 649 8.60 -25.91 -4.82
CA VAL A 649 9.25 -24.59 -4.81
C VAL A 649 10.28 -24.49 -5.93
N VAL A 650 11.12 -25.52 -6.10
CA VAL A 650 12.15 -25.59 -7.13
C VAL A 650 11.55 -25.50 -8.53
N MET A 651 10.46 -26.23 -8.78
CA MET A 651 9.72 -26.19 -10.04
C MET A 651 9.11 -24.81 -10.34
N GLU A 652 8.57 -24.13 -9.32
CA GLU A 652 7.98 -22.79 -9.50
C GLU A 652 9.05 -21.71 -9.77
N GLU A 653 10.22 -21.80 -9.12
CA GLU A 653 11.34 -20.88 -9.37
C GLU A 653 11.86 -21.04 -10.80
N GLN A 654 12.01 -22.27 -11.28
CA GLN A 654 12.40 -22.56 -12.66
C GLN A 654 11.43 -21.91 -13.65
N ARG A 655 10.13 -22.09 -13.43
CA ARG A 655 9.06 -21.53 -14.26
C ARG A 655 9.00 -19.99 -14.22
N GLN A 656 9.20 -19.36 -13.06
CA GLN A 656 9.23 -17.88 -12.97
C GLN A 656 10.38 -17.28 -13.77
N HIS A 657 11.50 -18.00 -13.85
CA HIS A 657 12.63 -17.60 -14.68
C HIS A 657 12.34 -17.74 -16.17
N GLU A 658 11.78 -18.88 -16.61
CA GLU A 658 11.37 -19.10 -18.01
C GLU A 658 10.42 -18.00 -18.50
N LEU A 659 9.48 -17.56 -17.65
CA LEU A 659 8.62 -16.42 -17.99
C LEU A 659 9.38 -15.11 -18.17
N ARG A 660 10.44 -14.86 -17.37
CA ARG A 660 11.25 -13.65 -17.46
C ARG A 660 12.11 -13.64 -18.71
N GLU A 661 12.65 -14.80 -19.09
CA GLU A 661 13.44 -14.97 -20.32
C GLU A 661 12.56 -14.85 -21.57
N ASN A 662 11.41 -15.52 -21.60
CA ASN A 662 10.50 -15.43 -22.75
C ASN A 662 9.90 -14.02 -22.89
N SER A 663 9.65 -13.32 -21.78
CA SER A 663 9.17 -11.93 -21.85
C SER A 663 10.19 -10.93 -22.40
N SER A 664 11.48 -11.29 -22.43
CA SER A 664 12.52 -10.47 -23.07
C SER A 664 12.75 -10.82 -24.54
N GLU A 665 12.32 -12.00 -25.01
CA GLU A 665 12.39 -12.39 -26.41
C GLU A 665 11.19 -11.85 -27.21
N ASP A 666 10.02 -11.69 -26.57
CA ASP A 666 8.81 -11.12 -27.19
C ASP A 666 8.94 -9.60 -27.54
N GLU A 667 9.99 -8.89 -27.08
CA GLU A 667 10.23 -7.48 -27.45
C GLU A 667 11.10 -7.32 -28.71
N GLU A 668 11.73 -8.38 -29.23
CA GLU A 668 12.59 -8.33 -30.43
C GLU A 668 11.96 -8.94 -31.70
N ASP A 669 10.84 -9.68 -31.60
CA ASP A 669 10.13 -10.28 -32.75
C ASP A 669 8.82 -9.54 -33.16
N ASP A 670 8.53 -8.39 -32.55
CA ASP A 670 7.32 -7.58 -32.78
C ASP A 670 7.44 -6.56 -33.95
N GLU A 671 8.20 -6.88 -35.01
CA GLU A 671 8.25 -6.05 -36.23
C GLU A 671 7.37 -6.54 -37.41
N ASP A 672 6.69 -7.68 -37.30
CA ASP A 672 5.89 -8.22 -38.44
C ASP A 672 4.43 -8.62 -38.15
N ASP A 673 3.83 -8.17 -37.03
CA ASP A 673 2.36 -8.27 -36.84
C ASP A 673 1.73 -6.88 -36.67
N VAL A 674 1.58 -6.16 -37.79
CA VAL A 674 0.73 -4.97 -37.88
C VAL A 674 -0.75 -5.39 -37.79
N GLU A 675 -1.22 -5.59 -36.57
CA GLU A 675 -2.64 -5.79 -36.28
C GLU A 675 -3.39 -4.44 -36.46
N MET A 676 -3.95 -4.22 -37.66
CA MET A 676 -4.73 -3.03 -38.01
C MET A 676 -6.02 -2.92 -37.18
N PRO A 677 -6.18 -1.91 -36.31
CA PRO A 677 -7.39 -1.74 -35.52
C PRO A 677 -8.36 -0.82 -36.26
N ASN A 678 -9.19 -1.36 -37.15
CA ASN A 678 -10.54 -0.87 -37.49
C ASN A 678 -11.04 -1.49 -38.82
N ALA A 679 -11.85 -2.54 -38.74
CA ALA A 679 -12.77 -2.90 -39.81
C ALA A 679 -14.16 -3.24 -39.21
N PRO A 680 -15.26 -2.73 -39.78
CA PRO A 680 -16.60 -2.96 -39.25
C PRO A 680 -17.03 -4.42 -39.52
N PRO A 681 -17.91 -5.01 -38.69
CA PRO A 681 -18.27 -6.42 -38.82
C PRO A 681 -19.15 -6.60 -40.05
N LEU A 682 -18.64 -7.30 -41.07
CA LEU A 682 -19.46 -7.75 -42.20
C LEU A 682 -20.21 -9.05 -41.85
N GLN A 683 -21.48 -9.08 -42.25
CA GLN A 683 -22.44 -10.18 -42.08
C GLN A 683 -21.98 -11.50 -42.72
N PRO A 684 -22.51 -12.65 -42.25
CA PRO A 684 -22.05 -13.96 -42.69
C PRO A 684 -22.60 -14.28 -44.09
N VAL A 685 -21.73 -14.40 -45.09
CA VAL A 685 -22.08 -14.89 -46.42
C VAL A 685 -21.25 -16.13 -46.75
N ALA A 686 -21.98 -17.19 -47.10
CA ALA A 686 -21.61 -18.38 -47.84
C ALA A 686 -20.41 -19.23 -47.33
N GLN A 687 -20.75 -20.33 -46.66
CA GLN A 687 -19.89 -21.48 -46.45
C GLN A 687 -19.56 -22.15 -47.81
N THR A 688 -18.34 -21.97 -48.31
CA THR A 688 -17.77 -22.82 -49.37
C THR A 688 -17.00 -23.99 -48.78
N TRP A 689 -17.24 -25.19 -49.33
CA TRP A 689 -16.66 -26.50 -48.96
C TRP A 689 -15.11 -26.59 -48.95
N ALA A 690 -14.39 -25.57 -49.43
CA ALA A 690 -12.91 -25.52 -49.40
C ALA A 690 -12.33 -25.07 -48.04
N GLY A 691 -13.14 -24.46 -47.15
CA GLY A 691 -12.69 -23.97 -45.83
C GLY A 691 -12.61 -25.03 -44.72
N GLN A 692 -13.14 -26.23 -44.94
CA GLN A 692 -13.18 -27.30 -43.92
C GLN A 692 -11.87 -28.08 -43.73
N ARG A 693 -10.81 -27.78 -44.51
CA ARG A 693 -9.51 -28.48 -44.37
C ARG A 693 -8.47 -27.75 -43.53
N ARG A 694 -8.74 -26.50 -43.08
CA ARG A 694 -7.91 -25.82 -42.07
C ARG A 694 -8.30 -26.14 -40.61
N SER A 695 -9.30 -26.99 -40.36
CA SER A 695 -10.05 -26.96 -39.09
C SER A 695 -9.99 -28.22 -38.22
N ARG A 696 -8.83 -28.89 -38.12
CA ARG A 696 -8.65 -29.94 -37.10
C ARG A 696 -7.29 -29.92 -36.43
N HIS A 697 -6.20 -29.72 -37.18
CA HIS A 697 -4.87 -29.63 -36.57
C HIS A 697 -4.69 -28.33 -35.78
N ALA A 698 -5.02 -27.17 -36.38
CA ALA A 698 -4.99 -25.88 -35.68
C ALA A 698 -5.95 -25.82 -34.48
N ALA A 699 -7.15 -26.42 -34.60
CA ALA A 699 -8.10 -26.51 -33.49
C ALA A 699 -7.62 -27.46 -32.37
N VAL A 700 -6.90 -28.55 -32.70
CA VAL A 700 -6.28 -29.46 -31.73
C VAL A 700 -5.08 -28.80 -31.06
N GLU A 701 -4.32 -28.00 -31.79
CA GLU A 701 -3.16 -27.24 -31.30
C GLU A 701 -3.58 -26.09 -30.39
N GLU A 702 -4.63 -25.36 -30.75
CA GLU A 702 -5.25 -24.33 -29.91
C GLU A 702 -5.90 -24.95 -28.66
N TYR A 703 -6.53 -26.13 -28.78
CA TYR A 703 -7.04 -26.89 -27.64
C TYR A 703 -5.93 -27.40 -26.71
N ARG A 704 -4.80 -27.88 -27.26
CA ARG A 704 -3.61 -28.30 -26.49
C ARG A 704 -2.96 -27.10 -25.79
N SER A 705 -2.77 -25.99 -26.49
CA SER A 705 -2.24 -24.74 -25.92
C SER A 705 -3.16 -24.22 -24.82
N ARG A 706 -4.49 -24.26 -25.01
CA ARG A 706 -5.46 -23.86 -23.99
C ARG A 706 -5.47 -24.83 -22.80
N GLN A 707 -5.35 -26.15 -23.03
CA GLN A 707 -5.19 -27.13 -21.94
C GLN A 707 -3.88 -26.93 -21.17
N GLN A 708 -2.77 -26.65 -21.85
CA GLN A 708 -1.47 -26.37 -21.26
C GLN A 708 -1.52 -25.05 -20.46
N LYS A 709 -2.15 -24.00 -21.00
CA LYS A 709 -2.40 -22.74 -20.27
C LYS A 709 -3.25 -22.96 -19.02
N VAL A 710 -4.30 -23.79 -19.09
CA VAL A 710 -5.15 -24.13 -17.93
C VAL A 710 -4.40 -25.00 -16.92
N ALA A 711 -3.62 -25.98 -17.37
CA ALA A 711 -2.78 -26.81 -16.51
C ALA A 711 -1.71 -25.97 -15.81
N ASN A 712 -1.02 -25.09 -16.55
CA ASN A 712 -0.04 -24.14 -16.03
C ASN A 712 -0.68 -23.15 -15.05
N ALA A 713 -1.89 -22.67 -15.33
CA ALA A 713 -2.64 -21.80 -14.41
C ALA A 713 -3.02 -22.52 -13.10
N ARG A 714 -3.51 -23.77 -13.19
CA ARG A 714 -3.81 -24.59 -12.00
C ARG A 714 -2.56 -24.90 -11.18
N MET A 715 -1.44 -25.20 -11.86
CA MET A 715 -0.17 -25.44 -11.21
C MET A 715 0.35 -24.17 -10.52
N ARG A 716 0.24 -23.00 -11.17
CA ARG A 716 0.56 -21.70 -10.58
C ARG A 716 -0.29 -21.40 -9.33
N GLU A 717 -1.58 -21.72 -9.36
CA GLU A 717 -2.46 -21.56 -8.19
C GLU A 717 -2.00 -22.42 -7.00
N PHE A 718 -1.46 -23.62 -7.27
CA PHE A 718 -0.97 -24.52 -6.23
C PHE A 718 0.44 -24.16 -5.71
N LEU A 719 1.34 -23.70 -6.58
CA LEU A 719 2.76 -23.50 -6.26
C LEU A 719 3.08 -22.10 -5.73
N ALA A 720 2.41 -21.06 -6.21
CA ALA A 720 2.70 -19.67 -5.81
C ALA A 720 2.62 -19.41 -4.29
N PRO A 721 1.65 -19.98 -3.54
CA PRO A 721 1.59 -19.77 -2.10
C PRO A 721 2.79 -20.35 -1.33
N LYS A 722 3.37 -21.46 -1.80
CA LYS A 722 4.52 -22.12 -1.15
C LYS A 722 5.79 -21.27 -1.23
N LEU A 723 6.06 -20.70 -2.40
CA LEU A 723 7.19 -19.77 -2.59
C LEU A 723 6.99 -18.49 -1.76
N GLU A 724 5.76 -17.99 -1.69
CA GLU A 724 5.40 -16.84 -0.86
C GLU A 724 5.60 -17.08 0.64
N VAL A 725 5.28 -18.28 1.15
CA VAL A 725 5.59 -18.69 2.53
C VAL A 725 7.09 -18.76 2.75
N LEU A 726 7.86 -19.35 1.82
CA LEU A 726 9.32 -19.45 1.93
C LEU A 726 9.98 -18.07 1.99
N ARG A 727 9.54 -17.12 1.16
CA ARG A 727 10.05 -15.75 1.12
C ARG A 727 9.71 -14.95 2.37
N ASN A 728 8.50 -15.12 2.90
CA ASN A 728 7.98 -14.21 3.92
C ASN A 728 8.05 -14.78 5.34
N MET A 729 7.91 -16.10 5.49
CA MET A 729 7.91 -16.84 6.75
C MET A 729 8.92 -18.01 6.73
N PRO A 730 10.20 -17.80 6.35
CA PRO A 730 11.16 -18.89 6.19
C PRO A 730 11.38 -19.70 7.47
N PHE A 731 11.30 -19.05 8.63
CA PHE A 731 11.44 -19.69 9.95
C PHE A 731 10.38 -20.74 10.30
N SER A 732 9.31 -20.84 9.48
CA SER A 732 8.34 -21.94 9.58
C SER A 732 8.86 -23.26 9.01
N ILE A 733 9.96 -23.22 8.25
CA ILE A 733 10.63 -24.34 7.57
C ILE A 733 11.96 -24.61 8.28
N PRO A 734 12.40 -25.87 8.47
CA PRO A 734 13.69 -26.18 9.08
C PRO A 734 14.88 -25.61 8.30
N PHE A 735 15.94 -25.23 9.01
CA PHE A 735 17.16 -24.62 8.44
C PHE A 735 17.81 -25.50 7.36
N GLU A 736 18.01 -26.79 7.63
CA GLU A 736 18.60 -27.76 6.70
C GLU A 736 17.84 -27.82 5.36
N THR A 737 16.50 -27.81 5.42
CA THR A 737 15.67 -27.82 4.22
C THR A 737 15.86 -26.53 3.41
N ARG A 738 16.02 -25.37 4.05
CA ARG A 738 16.28 -24.11 3.35
C ARG A 738 17.66 -24.07 2.70
N ILE A 739 18.68 -24.67 3.31
CA ILE A 739 20.01 -24.84 2.69
C ILE A 739 19.90 -25.71 1.44
N ARG A 740 19.18 -26.84 1.52
CA ARG A 740 18.93 -27.72 0.36
C ARG A 740 18.26 -26.95 -0.77
N ILE A 741 17.17 -26.23 -0.50
CA ILE A 741 16.49 -25.37 -1.49
C ILE A 741 17.46 -24.34 -2.10
N PHE A 742 18.28 -23.68 -1.29
CA PHE A 742 19.28 -22.73 -1.78
C PHE A 742 20.28 -23.37 -2.75
N ARG A 743 20.79 -24.57 -2.41
CA ARG A 743 21.72 -25.31 -3.27
C ARG A 743 21.05 -25.78 -4.56
N ASP A 744 19.81 -26.23 -4.50
CA ASP A 744 19.03 -26.63 -5.67
C ASP A 744 18.79 -25.45 -6.62
N PHE A 745 18.45 -24.27 -6.08
CA PHE A 745 18.32 -23.04 -6.88
C PHE A 745 19.62 -22.65 -7.59
N VAL A 746 20.75 -22.71 -6.88
CA VAL A 746 22.07 -22.45 -7.48
C VAL A 746 22.41 -23.50 -8.56
N HIS A 747 22.09 -24.77 -8.32
CA HIS A 747 22.34 -25.85 -9.28
C HIS A 747 21.55 -25.65 -10.57
N LEU A 748 20.24 -25.38 -10.47
CA LEU A 748 19.40 -25.07 -11.64
C LEU A 748 19.92 -23.85 -12.42
N ASP A 749 20.39 -22.83 -11.72
CA ASP A 749 20.98 -21.65 -12.37
C ASP A 749 22.27 -22.00 -13.12
N LYS A 750 23.13 -22.87 -12.54
CA LYS A 750 24.33 -23.39 -13.20
C LYS A 750 24.00 -24.23 -14.42
N GLU A 751 23.06 -25.17 -14.31
CA GLU A 751 22.64 -26.02 -15.43
C GLU A 751 22.16 -25.20 -16.62
N ARG A 752 21.32 -24.18 -16.39
CA ARG A 752 20.82 -23.32 -17.47
C ARG A 752 21.94 -22.51 -18.13
N ARG A 753 22.72 -21.77 -17.33
CA ARG A 753 23.79 -20.89 -17.84
C ARG A 753 24.91 -21.66 -18.54
N ARG A 754 25.21 -22.86 -18.05
CA ARG A 754 26.29 -23.70 -18.58
C ARG A 754 25.81 -24.74 -19.59
N LYS A 755 24.58 -24.60 -20.13
CA LYS A 755 23.98 -25.51 -21.14
C LYS A 755 24.05 -27.00 -20.73
N GLY A 756 23.80 -27.29 -19.45
CA GLY A 756 23.86 -28.63 -18.86
C GLY A 756 25.25 -29.05 -18.36
N HIS A 757 26.31 -28.30 -18.66
CA HIS A 757 27.68 -28.60 -18.23
C HIS A 757 27.99 -27.92 -16.89
N VAL A 758 27.45 -28.45 -15.78
CA VAL A 758 27.67 -27.87 -14.44
C VAL A 758 29.16 -27.86 -14.07
N ASP A 759 29.89 -28.90 -14.47
CA ASP A 759 31.32 -29.04 -14.24
C ASP A 759 32.13 -28.01 -15.07
N PRO A 760 33.03 -27.22 -14.44
CA PRO A 760 33.84 -26.22 -15.14
C PRO A 760 34.67 -26.76 -16.31
N ASP A 761 35.21 -27.98 -16.23
CA ASP A 761 36.04 -28.58 -17.27
C ASP A 761 35.19 -29.01 -18.46
N GLN A 762 34.03 -29.61 -18.19
CA GLN A 762 33.08 -29.98 -19.23
C GLN A 762 32.55 -28.76 -19.97
N TRP A 763 32.23 -27.68 -19.24
CA TRP A 763 31.78 -26.43 -19.85
C TRP A 763 32.87 -25.81 -20.73
N ARG A 764 34.13 -25.81 -20.26
CA ARG A 764 35.27 -25.33 -21.05
C ARG A 764 35.45 -26.14 -22.33
N HIS A 765 35.36 -27.47 -22.25
CA HIS A 765 35.44 -28.34 -23.42
C HIS A 765 34.29 -28.09 -24.41
N HIS A 766 33.07 -27.88 -23.90
CA HIS A 766 31.91 -27.50 -24.71
C HIS A 766 32.12 -26.14 -25.39
N MET A 767 32.65 -25.13 -24.70
CA MET A 767 32.95 -23.84 -25.33
C MET A 767 34.03 -23.93 -26.41
N MET A 768 35.11 -24.66 -26.15
CA MET A 768 36.19 -24.85 -27.14
C MET A 768 35.70 -25.59 -28.40
N SER A 769 34.75 -26.51 -28.24
CA SER A 769 34.15 -27.24 -29.36
C SER A 769 33.05 -26.44 -30.08
N ALA A 770 32.31 -25.59 -29.37
CA ALA A 770 31.26 -24.74 -29.94
C ALA A 770 31.82 -23.54 -30.75
N ASP A 771 32.85 -22.86 -30.26
CA ASP A 771 33.52 -21.74 -30.99
C ASP A 771 34.21 -22.20 -32.29
N GLY A 772 34.35 -23.52 -32.50
CA GLY A 772 34.93 -24.09 -33.72
C GLY A 772 33.98 -24.16 -34.92
N PHE A 773 32.67 -23.89 -34.76
CA PHE A 773 31.66 -24.13 -35.81
C PHE A 773 30.67 -22.99 -36.11
N SER A 774 30.69 -21.86 -35.40
CA SER A 774 29.71 -20.77 -35.59
C SER A 774 30.27 -19.50 -36.26
N ASN A 775 29.74 -19.23 -37.46
CA ASN A 775 29.62 -17.95 -38.17
C ASN A 775 30.90 -17.22 -38.68
N PRO A 776 31.21 -17.26 -40.00
CA PRO A 776 32.35 -16.55 -40.60
C PRO A 776 32.27 -15.01 -40.60
N PHE A 777 31.17 -14.41 -40.13
CA PHE A 777 30.90 -12.97 -40.26
C PHE A 777 31.21 -12.14 -39.01
N GLU A 778 31.51 -12.77 -37.86
CA GLU A 778 31.89 -12.09 -36.60
C GLU A 778 33.38 -12.25 -36.24
N ALA A 779 34.21 -12.64 -37.22
CA ALA A 779 35.62 -12.95 -37.04
C ALA A 779 36.58 -11.73 -36.89
N ASN A 780 36.11 -10.61 -36.31
CA ASN A 780 36.92 -9.39 -36.18
C ASN A 780 37.35 -9.02 -34.74
N HIS A 781 37.16 -9.92 -33.76
CA HIS A 781 37.78 -9.79 -32.44
C HIS A 781 38.78 -10.93 -32.20
N PRO A 782 40.08 -10.63 -32.00
CA PRO A 782 41.08 -11.65 -31.69
C PRO A 782 40.93 -12.08 -30.22
N GLY A 783 40.14 -13.13 -29.98
CA GLY A 783 39.94 -13.76 -28.67
C GLY A 783 38.50 -14.21 -28.48
N GLY A 784 38.24 -15.51 -28.64
CA GLY A 784 36.90 -16.12 -28.51
C GLY A 784 36.25 -15.91 -27.14
N ALA A 785 35.04 -16.44 -26.95
CA ALA A 785 34.25 -16.24 -25.73
C ALA A 785 35.00 -16.64 -24.45
N ILE A 786 35.89 -17.63 -24.52
CA ILE A 786 36.76 -18.09 -23.42
C ILE A 786 37.76 -17.00 -22.97
N SER A 787 38.25 -16.16 -23.89
CA SER A 787 39.21 -15.11 -23.56
C SER A 787 38.61 -14.03 -22.65
N LYS A 788 37.28 -13.83 -22.68
CA LYS A 788 36.60 -12.88 -21.80
C LYS A 788 36.52 -13.36 -20.35
N HIS A 789 36.62 -14.67 -20.12
CA HIS A 789 36.57 -15.30 -18.79
C HIS A 789 37.96 -15.58 -18.21
N HIS A 790 39.02 -15.19 -18.92
CA HIS A 790 40.40 -15.34 -18.51
C HIS A 790 40.93 -14.03 -17.93
N ALA A 791 41.57 -14.10 -16.76
CA ALA A 791 42.24 -12.95 -16.16
C ALA A 791 43.68 -13.22 -15.71
N LYS A 792 44.54 -12.23 -15.93
CA LYS A 792 45.92 -12.18 -15.44
C LYS A 792 45.98 -11.32 -14.19
N ILE A 793 46.41 -11.85 -13.05
CA ILE A 793 46.28 -11.16 -11.76
C ILE A 793 47.62 -11.09 -11.04
N SER A 794 48.02 -9.89 -10.65
CA SER A 794 49.23 -9.68 -9.86
C SER A 794 48.96 -9.82 -8.36
N ARG A 795 49.82 -10.54 -7.62
CA ARG A 795 49.61 -10.79 -6.18
C ARG A 795 49.61 -9.51 -5.30
N GLY A 796 50.17 -8.41 -5.78
CA GLY A 796 50.24 -7.13 -5.04
C GLY A 796 49.04 -6.19 -5.24
N SER A 797 48.18 -6.48 -6.22
CA SER A 797 47.07 -5.62 -6.65
C SER A 797 45.87 -6.46 -7.12
N MET A 798 45.55 -7.54 -6.40
CA MET A 798 44.60 -8.55 -6.91
C MET A 798 43.20 -7.98 -7.07
N PHE A 799 42.76 -7.10 -6.15
CA PHE A 799 41.41 -6.53 -6.22
C PHE A 799 41.25 -5.55 -7.38
N ASP A 800 42.22 -4.66 -7.59
CA ASP A 800 42.16 -3.65 -8.66
C ASP A 800 42.29 -4.33 -10.03
N ASP A 801 43.21 -5.30 -10.19
CA ASP A 801 43.37 -6.08 -11.42
C ASP A 801 42.09 -6.89 -11.74
N ALA A 802 41.49 -7.50 -10.71
CA ALA A 802 40.23 -8.23 -10.86
C ALA A 802 39.08 -7.31 -11.25
N PHE A 803 39.03 -6.09 -10.68
CA PHE A 803 38.02 -5.10 -11.03
C PHE A 803 38.15 -4.71 -12.50
N GLU A 804 39.34 -4.37 -12.97
CA GLU A 804 39.56 -3.99 -14.37
C GLU A 804 39.18 -5.10 -15.36
N GLN A 805 39.50 -6.36 -15.05
CA GLN A 805 39.29 -7.47 -15.98
C GLN A 805 37.88 -8.07 -15.93
N PHE A 806 37.27 -8.17 -14.74
CA PHE A 806 35.98 -8.84 -14.58
C PHE A 806 34.78 -7.92 -14.43
N TRP A 807 34.96 -6.60 -14.26
CA TRP A 807 33.83 -5.67 -14.16
C TRP A 807 32.89 -5.76 -15.37
N GLY A 808 33.45 -5.87 -16.57
CA GLY A 808 32.72 -5.96 -17.84
C GLY A 808 31.89 -7.24 -18.02
N LEU A 809 32.17 -8.31 -17.26
CA LEU A 809 31.43 -9.57 -17.37
C LEU A 809 30.00 -9.48 -16.82
N GLY A 810 29.74 -8.59 -15.86
CA GLY A 810 28.42 -8.48 -15.25
C GLY A 810 27.91 -9.82 -14.71
N GLN A 811 26.80 -10.30 -15.26
CA GLN A 811 26.22 -11.61 -14.92
C GLN A 811 27.01 -12.81 -15.46
N GLY A 812 27.91 -12.61 -16.44
CA GLY A 812 28.82 -13.63 -16.95
C GLY A 812 29.79 -14.16 -15.89
N LEU A 813 29.97 -13.44 -14.77
CA LEU A 813 30.76 -13.93 -13.64
C LEU A 813 30.18 -15.21 -12.99
N LYS A 814 28.91 -15.57 -13.25
CA LYS A 814 28.34 -16.87 -12.80
C LYS A 814 28.94 -18.07 -13.54
N GLU A 815 29.47 -17.85 -14.73
CA GLU A 815 30.16 -18.86 -15.52
C GLU A 815 31.56 -19.14 -14.94
N PRO A 816 32.18 -20.29 -15.27
CA PRO A 816 33.56 -20.56 -14.87
C PRO A 816 34.51 -19.45 -15.34
N ILE A 817 35.42 -19.04 -14.46
CA ILE A 817 36.49 -18.08 -14.75
C ILE A 817 37.84 -18.79 -14.67
N GLN A 818 38.82 -18.31 -15.43
CA GLN A 818 40.19 -18.81 -15.44
C GLN A 818 41.13 -17.72 -14.96
N ILE A 819 42.02 -18.08 -14.03
CA ILE A 819 42.98 -17.14 -13.44
C ILE A 819 44.41 -17.59 -13.75
N THR A 820 45.26 -16.62 -14.07
CA THR A 820 46.71 -16.81 -14.18
C THR A 820 47.41 -15.78 -13.30
N PHE A 821 48.12 -16.26 -12.28
CA PHE A 821 48.90 -15.39 -11.42
C PHE A 821 50.18 -14.95 -12.11
N VAL A 822 50.50 -13.67 -11.99
CA VAL A 822 51.76 -13.07 -12.45
C VAL A 822 52.49 -12.42 -11.28
N ASP A 823 53.82 -12.53 -11.30
CA ASP A 823 54.66 -11.88 -10.29
C ASP A 823 54.85 -10.37 -10.59
N GLN A 824 55.68 -9.69 -9.78
CA GLN A 824 55.99 -8.26 -9.95
C GLN A 824 56.73 -7.93 -11.26
N PHE A 825 57.22 -8.94 -11.98
CA PHE A 825 57.93 -8.83 -13.25
C PHE A 825 57.12 -9.37 -14.44
N ASP A 826 55.80 -9.56 -14.27
CA ASP A 826 54.87 -10.12 -15.26
C ASP A 826 55.23 -11.56 -15.71
N THR A 827 55.95 -12.29 -14.86
CA THR A 827 56.28 -13.70 -15.11
C THR A 827 55.15 -14.58 -14.61
N VAL A 828 54.69 -15.50 -15.45
CA VAL A 828 53.59 -16.43 -15.13
C VAL A 828 54.02 -17.42 -14.05
N GLU A 829 53.27 -17.46 -12.95
CA GLU A 829 53.45 -18.45 -11.90
C GLU A 829 52.98 -19.84 -12.34
N ALA A 830 53.67 -20.88 -11.88
CA ALA A 830 53.30 -22.26 -12.20
C ALA A 830 51.98 -22.64 -11.52
N GLY A 831 50.92 -22.85 -12.32
CA GLY A 831 49.62 -23.31 -11.83
C GLY A 831 48.80 -23.97 -12.93
N ILE A 832 48.17 -25.10 -12.62
CA ILE A 832 47.25 -25.80 -13.53
C ILE A 832 45.82 -25.47 -13.07
N ASP A 833 45.04 -24.84 -13.95
CA ASP A 833 43.69 -24.38 -13.64
C ASP A 833 42.64 -25.50 -13.73
N GLY A 834 42.72 -26.47 -12.81
CA GLY A 834 41.68 -27.46 -12.54
C GLY A 834 40.68 -27.01 -11.46
N GLY A 835 40.39 -25.71 -11.38
CA GLY A 835 39.51 -25.10 -10.34
C GLY A 835 40.23 -24.64 -9.07
N GLY A 836 41.44 -25.16 -8.82
CA GLY A 836 42.26 -24.81 -7.67
C GLY A 836 42.72 -23.35 -7.61
N VAL A 837 43.27 -22.86 -8.73
CA VAL A 837 43.77 -21.49 -8.87
C VAL A 837 42.63 -20.49 -8.71
N THR A 838 41.46 -20.80 -9.27
CA THR A 838 40.25 -19.97 -9.12
C THR A 838 39.78 -19.89 -7.67
N LYS A 839 39.81 -21.01 -6.92
CA LYS A 839 39.48 -21.02 -5.48
C LYS A 839 40.47 -20.17 -4.67
N GLU A 840 41.77 -20.31 -4.93
CA GLU A 840 42.80 -19.47 -4.30
C GLU A 840 42.57 -17.99 -4.59
N PHE A 841 42.34 -17.63 -5.85
CA PHE A 841 42.06 -16.26 -6.26
C PHE A 841 40.88 -15.67 -5.49
N LEU A 842 39.74 -16.36 -5.43
CA LEU A 842 38.54 -15.87 -4.75
C LEU A 842 38.77 -15.65 -3.24
N ILE A 843 39.56 -16.49 -2.59
CA ILE A 843 39.91 -16.34 -1.17
C ILE A 843 40.89 -15.17 -0.98
N SER A 844 41.91 -15.06 -1.83
CA SER A 844 42.94 -14.01 -1.73
C SER A 844 42.37 -12.61 -2.05
N VAL A 845 41.56 -12.49 -3.11
CA VAL A 845 40.96 -11.22 -3.52
C VAL A 845 39.94 -10.71 -2.50
N THR A 846 39.18 -11.61 -1.86
CA THR A 846 38.29 -11.22 -0.76
C THR A 846 39.10 -10.74 0.43
N THR A 847 40.17 -11.46 0.79
CA THR A 847 41.05 -11.06 1.91
C THR A 847 41.71 -9.69 1.66
N GLU A 848 42.17 -9.39 0.44
CA GLU A 848 42.72 -8.08 0.09
C GLU A 848 41.65 -6.98 0.10
N ALA A 849 40.48 -7.23 -0.51
CA ALA A 849 39.41 -6.24 -0.63
C ALA A 849 38.83 -5.80 0.73
N PHE A 850 38.80 -6.72 1.70
CA PHE A 850 38.36 -6.47 3.07
C PHE A 850 39.49 -5.98 4.00
N SER A 851 40.72 -5.83 3.48
CA SER A 851 41.83 -5.23 4.21
C SER A 851 41.72 -3.70 4.28
N SER A 852 42.49 -3.08 5.17
CA SER A 852 42.52 -1.62 5.34
C SER A 852 43.05 -0.85 4.10
N LYS A 853 43.59 -1.54 3.08
CA LYS A 853 44.19 -0.92 1.89
C LYS A 853 43.18 -0.11 1.08
N HIS A 854 41.97 -0.63 0.85
CA HIS A 854 40.94 0.02 0.02
C HIS A 854 39.95 0.88 0.83
N ASN A 855 39.97 0.78 2.16
CA ASN A 855 39.08 1.52 3.08
C ASN A 855 37.56 1.35 2.79
N LEU A 856 37.16 0.27 2.10
CA LEU A 856 35.77 0.00 1.75
C LEU A 856 34.95 -0.50 2.95
N PHE A 857 35.56 -1.35 3.79
CA PHE A 857 34.95 -1.94 4.98
C PHE A 857 35.74 -1.58 6.23
N ILE A 858 35.05 -1.60 7.37
CA ILE A 858 35.65 -1.41 8.69
C ILE A 858 35.19 -2.52 9.63
N SER A 859 35.99 -2.80 10.65
CA SER A 859 35.71 -3.84 11.64
C SER A 859 35.11 -3.26 12.92
N THR A 860 34.22 -4.03 13.55
CA THR A 860 33.79 -3.80 14.93
C THR A 860 34.88 -4.24 15.92
N LYS A 861 34.65 -4.02 17.22
CA LYS A 861 35.55 -4.51 18.30
C LYS A 861 35.73 -6.04 18.28
N GLU A 862 34.78 -6.77 17.71
CA GLU A 862 34.79 -8.24 17.57
C GLU A 862 35.35 -8.69 16.21
N ASN A 863 35.99 -7.79 15.45
CA ASN A 863 36.51 -8.03 14.09
C ASN A 863 35.45 -8.42 13.04
N ALA A 864 34.17 -8.08 13.29
CA ALA A 864 33.11 -8.28 12.31
C ALA A 864 33.06 -7.09 11.32
N LEU A 865 32.95 -7.37 10.03
CA LEU A 865 33.05 -6.34 8.98
C LEU A 865 31.69 -5.77 8.55
N TYR A 866 31.69 -4.48 8.24
CA TYR A 866 30.54 -3.78 7.63
C TYR A 866 31.02 -2.63 6.72
N PRO A 867 30.18 -2.15 5.78
CA PRO A 867 30.56 -1.09 4.85
C PRO A 867 30.94 0.21 5.58
N ASN A 868 32.08 0.78 5.23
CA ASN A 868 32.56 2.03 5.81
C ASN A 868 31.65 3.20 5.39
N PRO A 869 31.05 3.95 6.33
CA PRO A 869 30.25 5.12 5.99
C PRO A 869 31.09 6.32 5.51
N SER A 870 32.35 6.43 5.93
CA SER A 870 33.19 7.63 5.77
C SER A 870 33.65 7.95 4.32
N PRO A 871 34.00 6.99 3.46
CA PRO A 871 34.58 7.27 2.14
C PRO A 871 33.69 8.12 1.24
N LEU A 872 32.37 7.92 1.29
CA LEU A 872 31.45 8.71 0.49
C LEU A 872 31.43 10.17 0.96
N ASP A 873 31.38 10.39 2.27
CA ASP A 873 31.40 11.74 2.86
C ASP A 873 32.74 12.46 2.58
N GLN A 874 33.87 11.75 2.70
CA GLN A 874 35.20 12.25 2.36
C GLN A 874 35.27 12.65 0.88
N LEU A 875 34.73 11.81 -0.01
CA LEU A 875 34.70 12.05 -1.44
C LEU A 875 33.85 13.28 -1.77
N GLN A 876 32.65 13.38 -1.20
CA GLN A 876 31.77 14.53 -1.39
C GLN A 876 32.40 15.84 -0.88
N ASP A 877 33.05 15.83 0.29
CA ASP A 877 33.72 17.02 0.82
C ASP A 877 34.94 17.42 -0.03
N SER A 878 35.73 16.44 -0.50
CA SER A 878 36.86 16.72 -1.39
C SER A 878 36.42 17.40 -2.70
N MET A 879 35.28 16.99 -3.25
CA MET A 879 34.70 17.59 -4.46
C MET A 879 34.12 18.99 -4.22
N ARG A 880 33.50 19.21 -3.07
CA ARG A 880 33.05 20.55 -2.66
C ARG A 880 34.23 21.52 -2.60
N ARG A 881 35.37 21.08 -2.05
CA ARG A 881 36.60 21.88 -1.95
C ARG A 881 37.27 22.14 -3.29
N SER A 882 37.18 21.19 -4.23
CA SER A 882 37.68 21.38 -5.60
C SER A 882 36.75 22.21 -6.49
N GLY A 883 35.61 22.69 -5.97
CA GLY A 883 34.68 23.56 -6.69
C GLY A 883 33.74 22.82 -7.65
N ILE A 884 33.62 21.50 -7.55
CA ILE A 884 32.71 20.70 -8.37
C ILE A 884 31.28 20.89 -7.86
N SER A 885 30.35 21.26 -8.76
CA SER A 885 28.94 21.48 -8.40
C SER A 885 28.26 20.17 -7.99
N GLU A 886 27.50 20.21 -6.88
CA GLU A 886 26.67 19.09 -6.46
C GLU A 886 25.65 18.72 -7.54
N GLY A 887 25.56 17.43 -7.87
CA GLY A 887 24.61 16.91 -8.85
C GLY A 887 25.04 17.04 -10.32
N GLY A 888 26.19 17.66 -10.62
CA GLY A 888 26.80 17.65 -11.96
C GLY A 888 27.20 16.24 -12.43
N ASP A 889 27.53 16.10 -13.71
CA ASP A 889 27.88 14.80 -14.29
C ASP A 889 29.19 14.23 -13.73
N GLU A 890 30.18 15.08 -13.48
CA GLU A 890 31.45 14.70 -12.85
C GLU A 890 31.26 14.22 -11.40
N TRP A 891 30.39 14.89 -10.64
CA TRP A 891 30.01 14.47 -9.28
C TRP A 891 29.37 13.08 -9.28
N LYS A 892 28.39 12.87 -10.17
CA LYS A 892 27.73 11.57 -10.33
C LYS A 892 28.71 10.48 -10.78
N LEU A 893 29.62 10.78 -11.69
CA LEU A 893 30.60 9.82 -12.21
C LEU A 893 31.53 9.31 -11.12
N ASN A 894 32.10 10.20 -10.31
CA ASN A 894 33.02 9.80 -9.25
C ASN A 894 32.32 9.01 -8.13
N ILE A 895 31.10 9.42 -7.74
CA ILE A 895 30.29 8.62 -6.80
C ILE A 895 30.00 7.23 -7.39
N ARG A 896 29.62 7.14 -8.67
CA ARG A 896 29.40 5.85 -9.35
C ARG A 896 30.66 4.98 -9.35
N LYS A 897 31.86 5.55 -9.57
CA LYS A 897 33.13 4.80 -9.49
C LYS A 897 33.35 4.19 -8.10
N LEU A 898 33.18 4.98 -7.03
CA LEU A 898 33.30 4.44 -5.67
C LEU A 898 32.29 3.33 -5.41
N LEU A 899 31.02 3.55 -5.77
CA LEU A 899 29.96 2.55 -5.60
C LEU A 899 30.20 1.29 -6.45
N ALA A 900 30.83 1.40 -7.62
CA ALA A 900 31.18 0.25 -8.45
C ALA A 900 32.15 -0.72 -7.76
N HIS A 901 33.08 -0.22 -6.93
CA HIS A 901 33.97 -1.10 -6.16
C HIS A 901 33.21 -1.88 -5.09
N TYR A 902 32.24 -1.26 -4.39
CA TYR A 902 31.34 -1.96 -3.48
C TYR A 902 30.50 -3.00 -4.21
N GLU A 903 29.95 -2.64 -5.38
CA GLU A 903 29.18 -3.56 -6.21
C GLU A 903 30.02 -4.75 -6.67
N PHE A 904 31.23 -4.52 -7.16
CA PHE A 904 32.13 -5.58 -7.58
C PHE A 904 32.49 -6.52 -6.43
N LEU A 905 32.81 -5.98 -5.26
CA LEU A 905 33.07 -6.79 -4.07
C LEU A 905 31.85 -7.65 -3.68
N GLY A 906 30.63 -7.09 -3.80
CA GLY A 906 29.39 -7.84 -3.65
C GLY A 906 29.27 -9.00 -4.65
N ARG A 907 29.67 -8.79 -5.91
CA ARG A 907 29.69 -9.85 -6.94
C ARG A 907 30.69 -10.96 -6.60
N ILE A 908 31.88 -10.62 -6.12
CA ILE A 908 32.90 -11.60 -5.72
C ILE A 908 32.41 -12.44 -4.53
N VAL A 909 31.83 -11.81 -3.49
CA VAL A 909 31.25 -12.55 -2.35
C VAL A 909 30.10 -13.45 -2.83
N GLY A 910 29.24 -12.95 -3.72
CA GLY A 910 28.20 -13.75 -4.35
C GLY A 910 28.76 -14.92 -5.16
N LYS A 911 29.87 -14.73 -5.86
CA LYS A 911 30.56 -15.78 -6.62
C LYS A 911 31.09 -16.88 -5.71
N CYS A 912 31.65 -16.53 -4.55
CA CYS A 912 32.04 -17.53 -3.54
C CYS A 912 30.84 -18.35 -3.08
N MET A 913 29.71 -17.71 -2.73
CA MET A 913 28.49 -18.40 -2.31
C MET A 913 27.93 -19.32 -3.42
N TYR A 914 27.94 -18.84 -4.68
CA TYR A 914 27.46 -19.54 -5.86
C TYR A 914 28.31 -20.78 -6.19
N GLU A 915 29.64 -20.69 -6.03
CA GLU A 915 30.54 -21.85 -6.20
C GLU A 915 30.61 -22.76 -4.96
N GLY A 916 30.03 -22.34 -3.83
CA GLY A 916 30.10 -23.09 -2.57
C GLY A 916 31.46 -22.98 -1.88
N ILE A 917 32.22 -21.93 -2.18
CA ILE A 917 33.50 -21.62 -1.54
C ILE A 917 33.23 -20.79 -0.30
N LEU A 918 33.67 -21.30 0.86
CA LEU A 918 33.55 -20.60 2.14
C LEU A 918 34.59 -19.49 2.25
N VAL A 919 34.17 -18.33 2.74
CA VAL A 919 35.04 -17.17 2.96
C VAL A 919 35.30 -17.02 4.45
N ASP A 920 36.57 -16.99 4.86
CA ASP A 920 36.99 -16.87 6.28
C ASP A 920 36.84 -15.42 6.80
N ILE A 921 35.63 -14.88 6.70
CA ILE A 921 35.28 -13.51 7.08
C ILE A 921 34.02 -13.51 7.93
N ALA A 922 34.07 -12.78 9.03
CA ALA A 922 32.91 -12.49 9.86
C ALA A 922 32.31 -11.14 9.42
N PHE A 923 31.03 -11.14 9.04
CA PHE A 923 30.27 -9.93 8.82
C PHE A 923 29.49 -9.56 10.08
N ALA A 924 29.29 -8.27 10.30
CA ALA A 924 28.44 -7.84 11.41
C ALA A 924 27.00 -8.32 11.20
N GLY A 925 26.36 -8.81 12.26
CA GLY A 925 24.99 -9.35 12.24
C GLY A 925 23.98 -8.33 11.70
N PHE A 926 24.08 -7.07 12.12
CA PHE A 926 23.22 -5.99 11.59
C PHE A 926 23.40 -5.75 10.08
N PHE A 927 24.58 -6.04 9.52
CA PHE A 927 24.82 -5.96 8.09
C PHE A 927 24.22 -7.17 7.37
N LEU A 928 24.33 -8.38 7.93
CA LEU A 928 23.71 -9.60 7.39
C LEU A 928 22.17 -9.52 7.39
N LEU A 929 21.55 -8.88 8.40
CA LEU A 929 20.11 -8.60 8.39
C LEU A 929 19.67 -7.75 7.18
N LYS A 930 20.55 -6.91 6.62
CA LYS A 930 20.25 -6.16 5.40
C LYS A 930 20.24 -7.05 4.16
N TRP A 931 21.01 -8.15 4.16
CA TRP A 931 21.04 -9.11 3.04
C TRP A 931 19.71 -9.86 2.97
N SER A 932 19.23 -10.39 4.10
CA SER A 932 17.94 -11.10 4.16
C SER A 932 16.75 -10.18 3.86
N ALA A 933 16.83 -8.91 4.26
CA ALA A 933 15.78 -7.94 4.01
C ALA A 933 15.74 -7.39 2.57
N ALA A 934 16.80 -7.58 1.77
CA ALA A 934 16.95 -6.98 0.44
C ALA A 934 15.84 -7.36 -0.56
N ALA A 935 15.26 -8.55 -0.44
CA ALA A 935 14.17 -9.03 -1.30
C ALA A 935 12.76 -8.79 -0.74
N THR A 936 12.67 -8.30 0.49
CA THR A 936 11.38 -8.18 1.18
C THR A 936 10.84 -6.77 1.06
N ASP A 937 9.54 -6.61 0.81
CA ASP A 937 8.89 -5.30 0.63
C ASP A 937 8.96 -4.40 1.89
N HIS A 938 9.51 -4.92 2.99
CA HIS A 938 9.47 -4.32 4.33
C HIS A 938 10.81 -3.68 4.71
N GLY A 939 11.90 -3.98 3.99
CA GLY A 939 13.25 -3.48 4.24
C GLY A 939 13.83 -3.87 5.61
N TYR A 940 15.11 -3.59 5.82
CA TYR A 940 15.77 -3.78 7.12
C TYR A 940 15.25 -2.75 8.13
N ARG A 941 14.95 -3.21 9.35
CA ARG A 941 14.40 -2.41 10.44
C ARG A 941 15.45 -2.24 11.52
N ALA A 942 16.09 -1.08 11.55
CA ALA A 942 17.07 -0.76 12.57
C ALA A 942 16.49 -0.89 13.97
N ASN A 943 17.16 -1.69 14.80
CA ASN A 943 16.91 -1.81 16.22
C ASN A 943 18.09 -1.22 17.00
N VAL A 944 17.83 -0.68 18.19
CA VAL A 944 18.87 -0.21 19.11
C VAL A 944 19.79 -1.34 19.53
N ASN A 945 19.29 -2.58 19.63
CA ASN A 945 20.11 -3.74 20.00
C ASN A 945 21.19 -4.05 18.98
N ASP A 946 20.91 -3.82 17.69
CA ASP A 946 21.86 -4.04 16.60
C ASP A 946 23.02 -3.03 16.66
N LEU A 947 22.80 -1.87 17.30
CA LEU A 947 23.82 -0.85 17.50
C LEU A 947 24.93 -1.33 18.43
N ARG A 948 24.62 -2.24 19.36
CA ARG A 948 25.57 -2.78 20.33
C ARG A 948 26.79 -3.40 19.64
N GLU A 949 26.54 -4.16 18.57
CA GLU A 949 27.59 -4.81 17.78
C GLU A 949 28.43 -3.79 16.99
N MET A 950 27.81 -2.71 16.50
CA MET A 950 28.49 -1.68 15.73
C MET A 950 29.33 -0.74 16.61
N ASP A 951 28.72 -0.21 17.67
CA ASP A 951 29.30 0.76 18.60
C ASP A 951 28.69 0.60 19.99
N GLU A 952 29.35 -0.22 20.82
CA GLU A 952 28.96 -0.47 22.21
C GLU A 952 28.97 0.82 23.06
N GLU A 953 29.87 1.77 22.79
CA GLU A 953 29.96 3.00 23.60
C GLU A 953 28.76 3.91 23.35
N LEU A 954 28.39 4.09 22.07
CA LEU A 954 27.17 4.79 21.70
C LEU A 954 25.93 4.08 22.24
N TYR A 955 25.86 2.75 22.13
CA TYR A 955 24.77 1.95 22.68
C TYR A 955 24.60 2.19 24.18
N GLN A 956 25.68 2.10 24.96
CA GLN A 956 25.66 2.37 26.40
C GLN A 956 25.27 3.83 26.70
N GLY A 957 25.74 4.79 25.89
CA GLY A 957 25.33 6.19 26.00
C GLY A 957 23.83 6.40 25.81
N LEU A 958 23.23 5.75 24.80
CA LEU A 958 21.79 5.81 24.53
C LEU A 958 20.97 5.10 25.62
N LEU A 959 21.45 3.99 26.19
CA LEU A 959 20.81 3.34 27.34
C LEU A 959 20.85 4.22 28.61
N ARG A 960 21.96 4.95 28.83
CA ARG A 960 22.03 5.96 29.90
C ARG A 960 21.04 7.09 29.66
N LEU A 961 20.93 7.59 28.43
CA LEU A 961 19.93 8.59 28.04
C LEU A 961 18.49 8.11 28.29
N LYS A 962 18.24 6.83 28.02
CA LYS A 962 16.94 6.18 28.25
C LYS A 962 16.56 6.14 29.74
N SER A 963 17.53 5.97 30.63
CA SER A 963 17.33 5.80 32.07
C SER A 963 17.49 7.07 32.91
N MET A 964 17.86 8.19 32.29
CA MET A 964 18.04 9.50 32.95
C MET A 964 16.69 10.11 33.39
N ASP A 965 16.63 10.86 34.48
CA ASP A 965 15.35 11.45 34.93
C ASP A 965 14.95 12.71 34.15
N ASP A 966 15.89 13.57 33.77
CA ASP A 966 15.63 14.78 32.98
C ASP A 966 16.65 14.95 31.84
N VAL A 967 16.20 14.63 30.62
CA VAL A 967 17.02 14.75 29.40
C VAL A 967 17.11 16.19 28.89
N SER A 968 16.20 17.06 29.31
CA SER A 968 16.08 18.43 28.78
C SER A 968 17.34 19.27 29.07
N GLN A 969 18.06 18.95 30.15
CA GLN A 969 19.29 19.63 30.57
C GLN A 969 20.46 19.41 29.61
N LEU A 970 20.43 18.34 28.80
CA LEU A 970 21.49 18.04 27.84
C LEU A 970 21.42 18.93 26.59
N GLY A 971 20.35 19.69 26.39
CA GLY A 971 20.19 20.58 25.24
C GLY A 971 20.18 19.86 23.90
N LEU A 972 19.80 18.58 23.87
CA LEU A 972 19.77 17.77 22.66
C LEU A 972 18.59 18.17 21.78
N ASP A 973 18.82 18.20 20.47
CA ASP A 973 17.81 18.30 19.42
C ASP A 973 17.81 17.02 18.58
N PHE A 974 16.91 16.91 17.59
CA PHE A 974 16.88 15.74 16.70
C PHE A 974 17.93 15.88 15.57
N THR A 975 19.18 16.12 15.94
CA THR A 975 20.34 16.11 15.04
C THR A 975 21.41 15.13 15.50
N VAL A 976 22.30 14.76 14.58
CA VAL A 976 23.46 13.92 14.85
C VAL A 976 24.70 14.58 14.26
N THR A 977 25.80 14.53 15.02
CA THR A 977 27.11 15.01 14.59
C THR A 977 28.01 13.82 14.27
N ASP A 978 28.46 13.76 13.03
CA ASP A 978 29.41 12.76 12.55
C ASP A 978 30.80 13.36 12.46
N GLN A 979 31.80 12.63 12.97
CA GLN A 979 33.19 12.98 12.82
C GLN A 979 33.74 12.23 11.61
N VAL A 980 34.12 12.97 10.57
CA VAL A 980 34.71 12.42 9.35
C VAL A 980 36.18 12.85 9.29
N SER A 981 37.09 11.90 9.42
CA SER A 981 38.52 12.13 9.23
C SER A 981 38.80 12.27 7.74
N LEU A 982 39.27 13.44 7.31
CA LEU A 982 39.64 13.66 5.91
C LEU A 982 41.09 13.25 5.66
N ALA A 983 41.44 12.95 4.41
CA ALA A 983 42.82 12.68 4.04
C ALA A 983 43.72 13.89 4.39
N GLY A 984 44.54 13.76 5.44
CA GLY A 984 45.41 14.81 5.98
C GLY A 984 45.15 15.28 7.43
N ASP A 985 44.68 14.39 8.32
CA ASP A 985 44.58 14.55 9.79
C ASP A 985 43.54 15.55 10.37
N LYS A 986 42.80 16.30 9.55
CA LYS A 986 41.74 17.18 10.07
C LYS A 986 40.40 16.46 10.13
N THR A 987 39.95 16.12 11.34
CA THR A 987 38.58 15.65 11.61
C THR A 987 37.59 16.79 11.44
N VAL A 988 36.64 16.65 10.52
CA VAL A 988 35.54 17.61 10.31
C VAL A 988 34.25 17.06 10.91
N THR A 989 33.49 17.92 11.58
CA THR A 989 32.17 17.59 12.11
C THR A 989 31.08 17.94 11.10
N MET A 990 30.28 16.95 10.73
CA MET A 990 29.10 17.12 9.86
C MET A 990 27.83 16.91 10.69
N THR A 991 26.96 17.92 10.75
CA THR A 991 25.67 17.85 11.44
C THR A 991 24.55 17.49 10.47
N ARG A 992 23.73 16.49 10.80
CA ARG A 992 22.60 16.01 10.00
C ARG A 992 21.32 15.98 10.83
N GLU A 993 20.18 16.29 10.22
CA GLU A 993 18.87 16.19 10.88
C GLU A 993 18.33 14.75 10.85
N LEU A 994 17.87 14.24 11.99
CA LEU A 994 17.32 12.88 12.13
C LEU A 994 15.86 12.78 11.67
N ILE A 995 15.12 13.90 11.78
CA ILE A 995 13.74 14.07 11.32
C ILE A 995 13.62 15.44 10.62
N PRO A 996 12.60 15.66 9.77
CA PRO A 996 12.38 16.97 9.15
C PRO A 996 12.24 18.08 10.21
N ASN A 997 12.97 19.18 10.04
CA ASN A 997 13.05 20.29 11.01
C ASN A 997 13.56 19.85 12.40
N GLY A 998 14.40 18.81 12.45
CA GLY A 998 14.88 18.21 13.70
C GLY A 998 15.68 19.16 14.59
N LYS A 999 16.37 20.14 13.99
CA LYS A 999 17.12 21.18 14.71
C LYS A 999 16.26 22.06 15.61
N ASN A 1000 14.97 22.21 15.29
CA ASN A 1000 14.03 23.03 16.07
C ASN A 1000 13.22 22.21 17.09
N ILE A 1001 13.44 20.89 17.16
CA ILE A 1001 12.69 19.98 18.04
C ILE A 1001 13.64 19.52 19.15
N THR A 1002 13.34 19.91 20.38
CA THR A 1002 14.13 19.51 21.54
C THR A 1002 13.80 18.09 21.99
N VAL A 1003 14.82 17.37 22.45
CA VAL A 1003 14.64 16.05 23.07
C VAL A 1003 14.17 16.24 24.51
N THR A 1004 13.07 15.56 24.84
CA THR A 1004 12.38 15.58 26.13
C THR A 1004 12.23 14.16 26.64
N ASN A 1005 11.86 14.01 27.91
CA ASN A 1005 11.60 12.69 28.51
C ASN A 1005 10.53 11.86 27.80
N GLU A 1006 9.60 12.52 27.11
CA GLU A 1006 8.51 11.89 26.36
C GLU A 1006 8.97 11.39 24.98
N ASN A 1007 9.75 12.20 24.25
CA ASN A 1007 10.15 11.88 22.87
C ASN A 1007 11.53 11.20 22.75
N ARG A 1008 12.29 11.07 23.84
CA ARG A 1008 13.60 10.41 23.84
C ARG A 1008 13.62 8.98 23.26
N PRO A 1009 12.58 8.12 23.41
CA PRO A 1009 12.64 6.80 22.78
C PRO A 1009 12.65 6.90 21.25
N LEU A 1010 11.97 7.91 20.69
CA LEU A 1010 12.03 8.20 19.24
C LEU A 1010 13.40 8.72 18.85
N PHE A 1011 14.01 9.62 19.63
CA PHE A 1011 15.38 10.08 19.37
C PHE A 1011 16.36 8.90 19.31
N ILE A 1012 16.32 7.98 20.28
CA ILE A 1012 17.15 6.77 20.29
C ILE A 1012 16.89 5.90 19.06
N SER A 1013 15.62 5.68 18.70
CA SER A 1013 15.24 4.89 17.52
C SER A 1013 15.74 5.53 16.21
N TYR A 1014 15.62 6.86 16.06
CA TYR A 1014 16.12 7.57 14.89
C TYR A 1014 17.65 7.63 14.84
N MET A 1015 18.32 7.74 15.98
CA MET A 1015 19.79 7.65 16.06
C MET A 1015 20.27 6.27 15.58
N ALA A 1016 19.66 5.19 16.07
CA ALA A 1016 19.96 3.83 15.63
C ALA A 1016 19.71 3.66 14.13
N ARG A 1017 18.57 4.17 13.61
CA ARG A 1017 18.26 4.17 12.18
C ARG A 1017 19.29 4.94 11.35
N HIS A 1018 19.72 6.11 11.81
CA HIS A 1018 20.71 6.92 11.10
C HIS A 1018 22.03 6.15 10.96
N ARG A 1019 22.54 5.66 12.09
CA ARG A 1019 23.82 4.93 12.16
C ARG A 1019 23.81 3.61 11.39
N LEU A 1020 22.76 2.80 11.56
CA LEU A 1020 22.69 1.47 10.97
C LEU A 1020 22.20 1.48 9.51
N VAL A 1021 21.44 2.49 9.07
CA VAL A 1021 20.80 2.48 7.73
C VAL A 1021 21.18 3.68 6.90
N THR A 1022 20.88 4.90 7.37
CA THR A 1022 20.99 6.11 6.55
C THR A 1022 22.42 6.41 6.14
N GLN A 1023 23.37 6.29 7.09
CA GLN A 1023 24.75 6.73 6.90
C GLN A 1023 25.50 5.92 5.83
N SER A 1024 25.34 4.60 5.80
CA SER A 1024 25.99 3.69 4.85
C SER A 1024 25.05 3.19 3.75
N TYR A 1025 23.92 3.88 3.53
CA TYR A 1025 22.84 3.40 2.66
C TYR A 1025 23.32 3.10 1.23
N GLN A 1026 24.03 4.05 0.59
CA GLN A 1026 24.45 3.91 -0.81
C GLN A 1026 25.50 2.81 -0.98
N GLN A 1027 26.48 2.73 -0.08
CA GLN A 1027 27.52 1.70 -0.07
C GLN A 1027 26.91 0.31 0.14
N THR A 1028 26.00 0.19 1.12
CA THR A 1028 25.28 -1.06 1.38
C THR A 1028 24.44 -1.47 0.17
N GLN A 1029 23.69 -0.55 -0.43
CA GLN A 1029 22.89 -0.80 -1.63
C GLN A 1029 23.75 -1.25 -2.82
N ALA A 1030 24.91 -0.62 -3.04
CA ALA A 1030 25.81 -0.99 -4.12
C ALA A 1030 26.36 -2.42 -3.91
N PHE A 1031 26.83 -2.73 -2.71
CA PHE A 1031 27.26 -4.09 -2.36
C PHE A 1031 26.15 -5.13 -2.54
N LEU A 1032 24.95 -4.86 -2.01
CA LEU A 1032 23.80 -5.77 -2.11
C LEU A 1032 23.30 -5.93 -3.55
N ARG A 1033 23.42 -4.89 -4.39
CA ARG A 1033 23.14 -4.99 -5.82
C ARG A 1033 24.12 -5.95 -6.47
N GLY A 1034 25.41 -5.80 -6.20
CA GLY A 1034 26.46 -6.68 -6.69
C GLY A 1034 26.24 -8.14 -6.28
N LEU A 1035 26.00 -8.36 -4.99
CA LEU A 1035 25.64 -9.68 -4.46
C LEU A 1035 24.39 -10.24 -5.16
N GLY A 1036 23.35 -9.40 -5.32
CA GLY A 1036 22.09 -9.71 -5.97
C GLY A 1036 22.20 -10.11 -7.45
N THR A 1037 23.23 -9.64 -8.16
CA THR A 1037 23.47 -10.05 -9.56
C THR A 1037 23.95 -11.48 -9.68
N ILE A 1038 24.61 -12.02 -8.64
CA ILE A 1038 25.14 -13.39 -8.62
C ILE A 1038 24.21 -14.34 -7.86
N VAL A 1039 23.75 -13.95 -6.67
CA VAL A 1039 22.83 -14.72 -5.84
C VAL A 1039 21.55 -13.91 -5.66
N SER A 1040 20.42 -14.44 -6.13
CA SER A 1040 19.14 -13.71 -6.04
C SER A 1040 18.85 -13.30 -4.58
N PRO A 1041 18.47 -12.03 -4.32
CA PRO A 1041 18.09 -11.60 -2.98
C PRO A 1041 16.97 -12.45 -2.36
N SER A 1042 16.05 -13.00 -3.18
CA SER A 1042 14.97 -13.86 -2.71
C SER A 1042 15.49 -15.12 -2.02
N TRP A 1043 16.62 -15.67 -2.49
CA TRP A 1043 17.23 -16.85 -1.91
C TRP A 1043 17.89 -16.54 -0.56
N LEU A 1044 18.47 -15.36 -0.42
CA LEU A 1044 19.08 -14.90 0.84
C LEU A 1044 18.03 -14.56 1.91
N SER A 1045 16.82 -14.16 1.51
CA SER A 1045 15.72 -13.85 2.43
C SER A 1045 15.23 -15.04 3.26
N MET A 1046 15.66 -16.26 2.89
CA MET A 1046 15.34 -17.50 3.61
C MET A 1046 16.10 -17.65 4.93
N PHE A 1047 17.14 -16.84 5.18
CA PHE A 1047 18.06 -17.06 6.29
C PHE A 1047 18.09 -15.86 7.24
N ASN A 1048 18.26 -16.12 8.54
CA ASN A 1048 18.52 -15.08 9.54
C ASN A 1048 20.01 -14.66 9.55
N GLN A 1049 20.40 -13.73 10.45
CA GLN A 1049 21.79 -13.24 10.50
C GLN A 1049 22.83 -14.34 10.76
N THR A 1050 22.57 -15.23 11.71
CA THR A 1050 23.50 -16.29 12.12
C THR A 1050 23.60 -17.35 11.02
N GLU A 1051 22.46 -17.72 10.45
CA GLU A 1051 22.37 -18.67 9.35
C GLU A 1051 23.05 -18.14 8.08
N LEU A 1052 22.93 -16.84 7.77
CA LEU A 1052 23.68 -16.21 6.67
C LEU A 1052 25.18 -16.21 6.93
N GLN A 1053 25.60 -15.92 8.16
CA GLN A 1053 27.02 -16.00 8.52
C GLN A 1053 27.57 -17.42 8.31
N TRP A 1054 26.76 -18.44 8.62
CA TRP A 1054 27.12 -19.83 8.36
C TRP A 1054 27.12 -20.19 6.87
N LEU A 1055 26.19 -19.63 6.09
CA LEU A 1055 26.12 -19.83 4.64
C LEU A 1055 27.36 -19.31 3.91
N VAL A 1056 27.90 -18.17 4.35
CA VAL A 1056 29.07 -17.54 3.74
C VAL A 1056 30.38 -18.07 4.33
N GLY A 1057 30.45 -18.22 5.65
CA GLY A 1057 31.70 -18.52 6.36
C GLY A 1057 31.83 -19.94 6.89
N GLY A 1058 30.81 -20.79 6.76
CA GLY A 1058 30.79 -22.15 7.33
C GLY A 1058 30.34 -22.19 8.79
N GLU A 1059 30.09 -23.40 9.28
CA GLU A 1059 29.56 -23.63 10.62
C GLU A 1059 30.60 -23.30 11.71
N GLN A 1060 30.14 -22.74 12.83
CA GLN A 1060 31.01 -22.39 13.96
C GLN A 1060 31.21 -23.53 14.97
N SER A 1061 30.45 -24.62 14.87
CA SER A 1061 30.58 -25.79 15.74
C SER A 1061 31.98 -26.42 15.68
N GLU A 1062 32.31 -27.21 16.70
CA GLU A 1062 33.54 -27.98 16.70
C GLU A 1062 33.57 -28.95 15.52
N ILE A 1063 34.77 -29.18 14.97
CA ILE A 1063 34.91 -30.11 13.85
C ILE A 1063 34.54 -31.53 14.32
N ASP A 1064 33.48 -32.08 13.74
CA ASP A 1064 33.13 -33.49 13.87
C ASP A 1064 34.17 -34.32 13.12
N VAL A 1065 35.15 -34.83 13.87
CA VAL A 1065 36.24 -35.67 13.35
C VAL A 1065 35.68 -36.97 12.75
N GLU A 1066 34.57 -37.47 13.28
CA GLU A 1066 33.96 -38.70 12.80
C GLU A 1066 33.27 -38.50 11.45
N ASP A 1067 32.54 -37.39 11.29
CA ASP A 1067 31.97 -37.01 9.99
C ASP A 1067 33.06 -36.73 8.93
N LEU A 1068 34.15 -36.04 9.32
CA LEU A 1068 35.30 -35.81 8.44
C LEU A 1068 35.92 -37.13 7.99
N ARG A 1069 36.08 -38.09 8.90
CA ARG A 1069 36.64 -39.41 8.61
C ARG A 1069 35.78 -40.21 7.64
N ARG A 1070 34.45 -40.25 7.86
CA ARG A 1070 33.51 -40.96 6.98
C ARG A 1070 33.52 -40.45 5.54
N HIS A 1071 33.81 -39.17 5.35
CA HIS A 1071 33.84 -38.51 4.04
C HIS A 1071 35.26 -38.24 3.52
N THR A 1072 36.28 -38.90 4.09
CA THR A 1072 37.66 -38.82 3.60
C THR A 1072 37.94 -39.91 2.58
N THR A 1073 38.51 -39.54 1.44
CA THR A 1073 39.00 -40.48 0.41
C THR A 1073 40.48 -40.77 0.62
N TYR A 1074 40.87 -42.05 0.58
CA TYR A 1074 42.28 -42.44 0.67
C TYR A 1074 42.82 -42.87 -0.69
N ASN A 1075 44.00 -42.37 -1.07
CA ASN A 1075 44.63 -42.62 -2.36
C ASN A 1075 46.07 -43.12 -2.21
N GLY A 1076 46.59 -43.75 -3.28
CA GLY A 1076 47.94 -44.29 -3.29
C GLY A 1076 48.08 -45.49 -2.37
N VAL A 1077 49.13 -45.53 -1.53
CA VAL A 1077 49.37 -46.65 -0.59
C VAL A 1077 48.39 -46.66 0.59
N TYR A 1078 47.61 -45.58 0.78
CA TYR A 1078 46.68 -45.44 1.90
C TYR A 1078 45.26 -45.92 1.62
N THR A 1079 44.98 -46.44 0.42
CA THR A 1079 43.69 -47.09 0.13
C THR A 1079 43.38 -48.17 1.18
N ILE A 1080 42.10 -48.32 1.52
CA ILE A 1080 41.64 -49.37 2.45
C ILE A 1080 42.06 -50.73 1.86
N GLY A 1081 42.69 -51.57 2.67
CA GLY A 1081 43.18 -52.87 2.23
C GLY A 1081 42.05 -53.84 1.92
N ASP A 1082 42.38 -54.97 1.29
CA ASP A 1082 41.43 -56.07 1.04
C ASP A 1082 40.87 -56.67 2.35
N ASP A 1083 41.55 -56.42 3.47
CA ASP A 1083 41.15 -56.76 4.84
C ASP A 1083 40.12 -55.79 5.42
N GLY A 1084 39.75 -54.72 4.70
CA GLY A 1084 38.81 -53.69 5.14
C GLY A 1084 39.38 -52.72 6.16
N GLU A 1085 40.69 -52.76 6.42
CA GLU A 1085 41.35 -51.96 7.44
C GLU A 1085 42.08 -50.75 6.83
N GLU A 1086 42.07 -49.63 7.56
CA GLU A 1086 42.87 -48.45 7.21
C GLU A 1086 44.36 -48.70 7.44
N HIS A 1087 45.21 -48.10 6.58
CA HIS A 1087 46.66 -48.14 6.73
C HIS A 1087 47.12 -47.62 8.12
N PRO A 1088 48.16 -48.20 8.76
CA PRO A 1088 48.61 -47.80 10.09
C PRO A 1088 48.88 -46.29 10.25
N THR A 1089 49.49 -45.63 9.26
CA THR A 1089 49.72 -44.17 9.29
C THR A 1089 48.41 -43.37 9.26
N VAL A 1090 47.37 -43.83 8.57
CA VAL A 1090 46.05 -43.18 8.54
C VAL A 1090 45.37 -43.32 9.91
N LYS A 1091 45.47 -44.48 10.55
CA LYS A 1091 45.02 -44.68 11.93
C LYS A 1091 45.72 -43.72 12.92
N LEU A 1092 47.04 -43.54 12.76
CA LEU A 1092 47.81 -42.56 13.55
C LEU A 1092 47.36 -41.11 13.29
N PHE A 1093 47.00 -40.77 12.05
CA PHE A 1093 46.47 -39.45 11.71
C PHE A 1093 45.14 -39.18 12.42
N TRP A 1094 44.18 -40.11 12.37
CA TRP A 1094 42.90 -39.94 13.06
C TRP A 1094 43.07 -39.90 14.57
N GLN A 1095 43.94 -40.75 15.13
CA GLN A 1095 44.30 -40.67 16.54
C GLN A 1095 44.85 -39.29 16.91
N ALA A 1096 45.68 -38.68 16.06
CA ALA A 1096 46.17 -37.33 16.27
C ALA A 1096 45.03 -36.29 16.23
N MET A 1097 44.09 -36.41 15.30
CA MET A 1097 42.92 -35.52 15.19
C MET A 1097 42.00 -35.60 16.42
N TYR A 1098 41.73 -36.80 16.96
CA TYR A 1098 40.95 -36.95 18.19
C TYR A 1098 41.64 -36.30 19.39
N GLU A 1099 42.98 -36.39 19.48
CA GLU A 1099 43.76 -35.79 20.56
C GLU A 1099 44.09 -34.29 20.37
N PHE A 1100 43.76 -33.69 19.22
CA PHE A 1100 43.93 -32.25 18.98
C PHE A 1100 42.80 -31.44 19.59
N GLN A 1101 43.11 -30.19 20.00
CA GLN A 1101 42.09 -29.20 20.37
C GLN A 1101 41.37 -28.71 19.10
N ASP A 1102 40.18 -28.13 19.26
CA ASP A 1102 39.40 -27.65 18.10
C ASP A 1102 40.18 -26.63 17.27
N SER A 1103 40.93 -25.71 17.88
CA SER A 1103 41.82 -24.78 17.16
C SER A 1103 42.83 -25.50 16.27
N GLU A 1104 43.47 -26.55 16.78
CA GLU A 1104 44.45 -27.35 16.02
C GLU A 1104 43.77 -28.17 14.91
N ARG A 1105 42.55 -28.68 15.16
CA ARG A 1105 41.73 -29.36 14.13
C ARG A 1105 41.37 -28.39 13.01
N ARG A 1106 41.01 -27.14 13.35
CA ARG A 1106 40.71 -26.08 12.38
C ARG A 1106 41.93 -25.68 11.58
N ASP A 1107 43.11 -25.64 12.19
CA ASP A 1107 44.37 -25.38 11.48
C ASP A 1107 44.70 -26.50 10.49
N VAL A 1108 44.47 -27.76 10.87
CA VAL A 1108 44.61 -28.89 9.93
C VAL A 1108 43.59 -28.79 8.79
N LEU A 1109 42.34 -28.47 9.11
CA LEU A 1109 41.32 -28.31 8.08
C LEU A 1109 41.65 -27.14 7.14
N LYS A 1110 42.10 -26.00 7.67
CA LYS A 1110 42.54 -24.83 6.91
C LYS A 1110 43.76 -25.14 6.05
N PHE A 1111 44.71 -25.92 6.58
CA PHE A 1111 45.89 -26.36 5.85
C PHE A 1111 45.52 -27.19 4.60
N VAL A 1112 44.47 -28.00 4.66
CA VAL A 1112 44.06 -28.85 3.53
C VAL A 1112 42.99 -28.22 2.65
N THR A 1113 42.09 -27.40 3.20
CA THR A 1113 40.90 -26.94 2.48
C THR A 1113 40.86 -25.43 2.27
N SER A 1114 41.82 -24.69 2.84
CA SER A 1114 41.87 -23.22 2.96
C SER A 1114 40.76 -22.60 3.81
N THR A 1115 39.86 -23.40 4.39
CA THR A 1115 38.81 -22.94 5.33
C THR A 1115 39.00 -23.61 6.70
N PRO A 1116 38.93 -22.86 7.81
CA PRO A 1116 38.97 -23.42 9.15
C PRO A 1116 37.61 -23.98 9.60
N ARG A 1117 36.57 -23.97 8.74
CA ARG A 1117 35.19 -24.36 9.10
C ARG A 1117 34.64 -25.46 8.21
N ALA A 1118 33.84 -26.35 8.81
CA ALA A 1118 33.16 -27.41 8.10
C ALA A 1118 32.01 -26.87 7.21
N PRO A 1119 31.66 -27.58 6.11
CA PRO A 1119 30.46 -27.27 5.33
C PRO A 1119 29.18 -27.51 6.14
N LEU A 1120 28.11 -26.78 5.81
CA LEU A 1120 26.88 -26.73 6.61
C LEU A 1120 26.07 -28.01 6.74
N LEU A 1121 26.17 -28.93 5.77
CA LEU A 1121 25.48 -30.23 5.82
C LEU A 1121 26.50 -31.36 6.01
N GLY A 1122 27.58 -31.06 6.73
CA GLY A 1122 28.71 -31.97 6.98
C GLY A 1122 29.70 -32.07 5.82
N PHE A 1123 30.73 -32.89 6.01
CA PHE A 1123 31.83 -33.08 5.07
C PHE A 1123 31.42 -33.84 3.79
N SER A 1124 30.23 -34.43 3.76
CA SER A 1124 29.60 -34.99 2.54
C SER A 1124 29.48 -33.97 1.40
N GLN A 1125 29.36 -32.69 1.73
CA GLN A 1125 29.23 -31.59 0.77
C GLN A 1125 30.57 -31.06 0.26
N LEU A 1126 31.69 -31.48 0.85
CA LEU A 1126 33.00 -30.98 0.44
C LEU A 1126 33.36 -31.56 -0.93
N HIS A 1127 33.39 -30.69 -1.95
CA HIS A 1127 33.73 -31.06 -3.32
C HIS A 1127 34.95 -30.26 -3.81
N PRO A 1128 36.05 -30.93 -4.21
CA PRO A 1128 36.31 -32.38 -4.06
C PRO A 1128 36.43 -32.82 -2.59
N SER A 1129 36.21 -34.10 -2.29
CA SER A 1129 36.25 -34.63 -0.92
C SER A 1129 37.64 -34.50 -0.29
N PHE A 1130 37.68 -34.44 1.05
CA PHE A 1130 38.95 -34.44 1.79
C PHE A 1130 39.73 -35.70 1.44
N THR A 1131 40.95 -35.56 0.93
CA THR A 1131 41.72 -36.69 0.40
C THR A 1131 43.05 -36.81 1.11
N ILE A 1132 43.45 -38.01 1.51
CA ILE A 1132 44.81 -38.28 2.04
C ILE A 1132 45.53 -39.22 1.08
N ARG A 1133 46.74 -38.83 0.66
CA ARG A 1133 47.64 -39.62 -0.19
C ARG A 1133 49.01 -39.78 0.47
N ASP A 1134 49.72 -40.85 0.14
CA ASP A 1134 51.09 -41.06 0.60
C ASP A 1134 52.05 -39.96 0.10
N GLY A 1135 52.83 -39.42 1.04
CA GLY A 1135 53.85 -38.38 0.82
C GLY A 1135 55.26 -38.93 0.58
N GLY A 1136 55.39 -40.25 0.44
CA GLY A 1136 56.66 -40.98 0.34
C GLY A 1136 57.13 -41.62 1.66
N LEU A 1137 58.27 -42.30 1.58
CA LEU A 1137 58.92 -43.02 2.70
C LEU A 1137 59.86 -42.15 3.54
N ASP A 1138 60.18 -40.94 3.07
CA ASP A 1138 61.07 -40.02 3.80
C ASP A 1138 60.35 -39.42 5.02
N LEU A 1139 60.74 -39.90 6.19
CA LEU A 1139 60.20 -39.51 7.49
C LEU A 1139 60.62 -38.10 7.95
N THR A 1140 61.57 -37.46 7.25
CA THR A 1140 62.02 -36.10 7.58
C THR A 1140 61.13 -35.03 6.95
N ARG A 1141 60.52 -35.35 5.79
CA ARG A 1141 59.60 -34.48 5.05
C ARG A 1141 58.40 -34.09 5.92
N LEU A 1142 57.92 -32.87 5.74
CA LEU A 1142 56.69 -32.39 6.36
C LEU A 1142 55.46 -32.84 5.55
N PRO A 1143 54.29 -32.98 6.18
CA PRO A 1143 53.04 -33.06 5.43
C PRO A 1143 52.92 -31.83 4.52
N SER A 1144 52.46 -32.05 3.29
CA SER A 1144 52.16 -30.98 2.33
C SER A 1144 50.71 -31.07 1.92
N ALA A 1145 50.11 -29.96 1.51
CA ALA A 1145 48.72 -29.90 1.07
C ALA A 1145 48.62 -29.33 -0.35
N SER A 1146 47.61 -29.78 -1.07
CA SER A 1146 47.16 -29.18 -2.32
C SER A 1146 45.72 -28.73 -2.09
N THR A 1147 45.58 -27.52 -1.54
CA THR A 1147 44.31 -26.95 -1.07
C THR A 1147 43.25 -26.79 -2.16
N CYS A 1148 43.73 -26.69 -3.39
CA CYS A 1148 42.99 -26.70 -4.64
C CYS A 1148 42.04 -27.91 -4.77
N VAL A 1149 42.49 -29.09 -4.33
CA VAL A 1149 41.78 -30.37 -4.48
C VAL A 1149 41.53 -31.05 -3.12
N ASN A 1150 41.60 -30.27 -2.03
CA ASN A 1150 41.42 -30.75 -0.65
C ASN A 1150 42.28 -31.99 -0.32
N LEU A 1151 43.53 -32.03 -0.83
CA LEU A 1151 44.43 -33.17 -0.73
C LEU A 1151 45.56 -32.92 0.27
N MET A 1152 45.72 -33.81 1.24
CA MET A 1152 46.90 -33.90 2.11
C MET A 1152 47.84 -35.01 1.64
N LYS A 1153 49.10 -34.67 1.39
CA LYS A 1153 50.19 -35.63 1.17
C LYS A 1153 50.87 -35.90 2.51
N LEU A 1154 50.60 -37.06 3.09
CA LEU A 1154 51.06 -37.46 4.41
C LEU A 1154 52.20 -38.48 4.28
N PRO A 1155 53.43 -38.20 4.76
CA PRO A 1155 54.51 -39.19 4.79
C PRO A 1155 54.18 -40.38 5.70
N GLN A 1156 54.77 -41.55 5.43
CA GLN A 1156 54.51 -42.80 6.18
C GLN A 1156 55.16 -42.83 7.57
N TYR A 1157 54.77 -41.90 8.45
CA TYR A 1157 55.26 -41.85 9.82
C TYR A 1157 54.93 -43.14 10.58
N GLN A 1158 55.90 -43.60 11.37
CA GLN A 1158 55.82 -44.86 12.11
C GLN A 1158 55.27 -44.67 13.53
N THR A 1159 55.28 -43.45 14.07
CA THR A 1159 54.84 -43.15 15.44
C THR A 1159 53.91 -41.94 15.52
N LEU A 1160 52.94 -42.00 16.43
CA LEU A 1160 51.99 -40.90 16.67
C LEU A 1160 52.69 -39.58 17.03
N LYS A 1161 53.73 -39.66 17.88
CA LYS A 1161 54.50 -38.50 18.33
C LYS A 1161 55.16 -37.78 17.17
N GLN A 1162 55.80 -38.53 16.26
CA GLN A 1162 56.45 -37.95 15.08
C GLN A 1162 55.42 -37.30 14.15
N LEU A 1163 54.30 -37.98 13.88
CA LEU A 1163 53.21 -37.45 13.06
C LEU A 1163 52.67 -36.15 13.65
N LYS A 1164 52.32 -36.13 14.95
CA LYS A 1164 51.81 -34.92 15.63
C LYS A 1164 52.78 -33.76 15.55
N THR A 1165 54.07 -33.97 15.87
CA THR A 1165 55.07 -32.90 15.85
C THR A 1165 55.25 -32.33 14.44
N LYS A 1166 55.34 -33.18 13.42
CA LYS A 1166 55.53 -32.75 12.03
C LYS A 1166 54.27 -32.08 11.46
N LEU A 1167 53.09 -32.60 11.78
CA LEU A 1167 51.81 -32.01 11.36
C LEU A 1167 51.59 -30.64 12.01
N LYS A 1168 51.80 -30.50 13.33
CA LYS A 1168 51.73 -29.19 14.02
C LYS A 1168 52.72 -28.18 13.46
N TYR A 1169 53.92 -28.63 13.09
CA TYR A 1169 54.89 -27.76 12.44
C TYR A 1169 54.41 -27.32 11.06
N ALA A 1170 53.89 -28.22 10.23
CA ALA A 1170 53.40 -27.90 8.89
C ALA A 1170 52.24 -26.89 8.92
N ILE A 1171 51.25 -27.09 9.80
CA ILE A 1171 50.09 -26.19 9.90
C ILE A 1171 50.43 -24.81 10.48
N SER A 1172 51.45 -24.71 11.34
CA SER A 1172 51.87 -23.43 11.95
C SER A 1172 52.84 -22.62 11.09
N SER A 1173 53.51 -23.26 10.12
CA SER A 1173 54.56 -22.60 9.33
C SER A 1173 54.01 -21.61 8.30
N ASN A 1174 52.70 -21.65 8.00
CA ASN A 1174 51.95 -20.75 7.10
C ASN A 1174 52.61 -20.43 5.74
N ALA A 1175 53.59 -21.23 5.34
CA ALA A 1175 54.35 -21.08 4.10
C ALA A 1175 53.51 -21.69 2.98
N GLY A 1176 53.25 -20.88 1.95
CA GLY A 1176 52.43 -21.23 0.79
C GLY A 1176 53.09 -22.29 -0.10
N PHE A 1177 52.74 -22.24 -1.40
CA PHE A 1177 53.15 -23.20 -2.44
C PHE A 1177 54.68 -23.43 -2.59
N ASP A 1178 55.52 -22.64 -1.93
CA ASP A 1178 57.00 -22.73 -2.00
C ASP A 1178 57.61 -23.96 -1.31
N LEU A 1179 56.83 -24.76 -0.57
CA LEU A 1179 57.31 -25.95 0.16
C LEU A 1179 56.98 -27.30 -0.49
N SER A 1180 56.28 -27.33 -1.62
CA SER A 1180 55.84 -28.59 -2.27
C SER A 1180 56.86 -29.22 -3.21
#